data_AF-A0A437LYV9-F1
#
_entry.id   AF-A0A437LYV9-F1
#
_cell.length_a   1.000
_cell.length_b   1.000
_cell.length_c   1.000
_cell.angle_alpha   90.00
_cell.angle_beta   90.00
_cell.angle_gamma   90.00
#
_symmetry.space_group_name_H-M   'P 1'
#
loop_
_entity.id
_entity.type
_entity.pdbx_description
1 polymer ?
#
loop_
_entity_poly.entity_id
_entity_poly.type
_entity_poly.pdbx_seq_one_letter_code
_entity_poly.pdbx_strand_id
1 'polypeptide(L)'
;MTGKPIVLITGASGNIGRSLARALGDRYQIVGLDMEAKDVGFPIIEVDLTDDKSMAQAMLEVRERYGERIATVIHLAAFFDFSGDEKPQYRAVNVEGSRRLLRELRAFKVEQFLYSGTMLVHAPGRPGERIDESRPIAPDWAYPKSKAETEDAIRDERGDMPVVFLHLAGVYDERTSVPTFANQIARIYERDFQSYLYSGDTDAGQAMLHREDMIDAFVRTVDRRRDLPGETVILVGEEHTLGYADLQDRLGRLIHGEGAWPTIRVPAPIAGVGAWAQDKAEPVVPDALDQGERPFIQPFMTRMASDHYAIDISRARKLLGWEPRHRLADKLPAIVKALKKDPAGWYEMNRLTAPAFVVEAEDAGHDAEALRLGYERRRRAEHRETRWAHFTNIALGLWILVQPVIVQVEEPLLFWSEILLGAALMLFAALSLSWQATWARWASAGVAALIMAVPFLFWTENPAAFLSDTLVGAFAFGLAVGAKPEPGPSVVATMTGPAIPPGWSYNPSAWTQRLPIILLALVGLLVARYLTAYQLEQIDGVWDPFFSGLPDEPQKNGTEAVITSSVSRAFPIPDAALGGYTYALEIVTGIVGSRARWRSMPWLVFLFGLMIAPLGVVSILFVIIQPIVIGTWATLTLVGAAAMLIQIPYSLDELLATLQFMRRRAQAGRPWLRVFLFGDTDEGQREKPGDEFDRRPGTVLADMWGGGVSLPWSLGIAALLAGSLLFTRLSFGAQGAMADADHVIGFLALTAISLAAAEVARPLRYLLIPLGAALVVTPFLFEGGSAHRIANILIGLALIGLSLPRGNIREHYGRWDRLIR
;
A
#
# COMPACT_ATOMS: atom_id res chain seq x y z
N MET A 1 -24.53 57.61 28.34
CA MET A 1 -23.44 56.99 27.58
C MET A 1 -24.10 56.02 26.60
N THR A 2 -24.24 56.36 25.32
CA THR A 2 -24.85 55.44 24.35
C THR A 2 -23.81 54.38 23.99
N GLY A 3 -23.97 53.16 24.50
CA GLY A 3 -23.10 52.03 24.21
C GLY A 3 -23.05 51.69 22.71
N LYS A 4 -22.05 50.90 22.30
CA LYS A 4 -21.94 50.39 20.92
C LYS A 4 -23.22 49.62 20.53
N PRO A 5 -23.73 49.73 19.30
CA PRO A 5 -24.86 48.92 18.86
C PRO A 5 -24.54 47.42 18.93
N ILE A 6 -25.53 46.59 19.25
CA ILE A 6 -25.33 45.16 19.50
C ILE A 6 -25.37 44.37 18.19
N VAL A 7 -24.38 43.49 18.01
CA VAL A 7 -24.40 42.45 16.97
C VAL A 7 -24.43 41.09 17.66
N LEU A 8 -25.49 40.34 17.40
CA LEU A 8 -25.69 38.99 17.92
C LEU A 8 -25.22 37.98 16.86
N ILE A 9 -24.34 37.04 17.19
CA ILE A 9 -23.81 36.07 16.23
C ILE A 9 -24.14 34.66 16.71
N THR A 10 -24.82 33.85 15.89
CA THR A 10 -24.97 32.41 16.19
C THR A 10 -23.79 31.62 15.63
N GLY A 11 -23.37 30.55 16.31
CA GLY A 11 -22.15 29.80 15.94
C GLY A 11 -20.89 30.65 16.13
N ALA A 12 -20.92 31.56 17.12
CA ALA A 12 -19.90 32.58 17.30
C ALA A 12 -18.54 32.01 17.69
N SER A 13 -18.50 30.85 18.35
CA SER A 13 -17.25 30.17 18.72
C SER A 13 -16.53 29.54 17.51
N GLY A 14 -17.25 29.37 16.39
CA GLY A 14 -16.73 28.83 15.14
C GLY A 14 -15.66 29.71 14.48
N ASN A 15 -14.97 29.18 13.46
CA ASN A 15 -13.90 29.89 12.76
C ASN A 15 -14.39 31.20 12.10
N ILE A 16 -15.54 31.15 11.42
CA ILE A 16 -16.16 32.33 10.79
C ILE A 16 -16.65 33.31 11.86
N GLY A 17 -17.38 32.82 12.87
CA GLY A 17 -17.91 33.62 13.98
C GLY A 17 -16.84 34.46 14.68
N ARG A 18 -15.72 33.84 15.08
CA ARG A 18 -14.58 34.54 15.70
C ARG A 18 -13.95 35.60 14.77
N SER A 19 -13.90 35.33 13.48
CA SER A 19 -13.34 36.27 12.50
C SER A 19 -14.23 37.50 12.32
N LEU A 20 -15.55 37.30 12.24
CA LEU A 20 -16.53 38.39 12.16
C LEU A 20 -16.60 39.20 13.45
N ALA A 21 -16.60 38.52 14.61
CA ALA A 21 -16.57 39.16 15.92
C ALA A 21 -15.37 40.11 16.05
N ARG A 22 -14.18 39.65 15.64
CA ARG A 22 -12.97 40.48 15.62
C ARG A 22 -13.10 41.68 14.68
N ALA A 23 -13.63 41.49 13.48
CA ALA A 23 -13.78 42.56 12.49
C ALA A 23 -14.83 43.62 12.88
N LEU A 24 -15.83 43.25 13.68
CA LEU A 24 -16.93 44.13 14.08
C LEU A 24 -16.73 44.75 15.48
N GLY A 25 -15.94 44.13 16.36
CA GLY A 25 -15.83 44.49 17.78
C GLY A 25 -15.38 45.93 18.09
N ASP A 26 -14.66 46.57 17.17
CA ASP A 26 -14.26 47.97 17.33
C ASP A 26 -15.46 48.93 17.28
N ARG A 27 -16.51 48.57 16.53
CA ARG A 27 -17.67 49.44 16.25
C ARG A 27 -18.97 48.94 16.90
N TYR A 28 -19.05 47.64 17.16
CA TYR A 28 -20.24 46.98 17.69
C TYR A 28 -19.94 46.25 18.99
N GLN A 29 -20.96 46.10 19.83
CA GLN A 29 -20.91 45.20 20.98
C GLN A 29 -21.29 43.80 20.51
N ILE A 30 -20.31 42.88 20.51
CA ILE A 30 -20.52 41.51 20.05
C ILE A 30 -21.08 40.66 21.17
N VAL A 31 -22.16 39.94 20.88
CA VAL A 31 -22.73 38.91 21.75
C VAL A 31 -22.81 37.62 20.94
N GLY A 32 -22.18 36.56 21.41
CA GLY A 32 -22.20 35.25 20.78
C GLY A 32 -23.31 34.37 21.33
N LEU A 33 -23.87 33.53 20.47
CA LEU A 33 -24.74 32.40 20.80
C LEU A 33 -24.09 31.11 20.29
N ASP A 34 -23.92 30.12 21.15
CA ASP A 34 -23.34 28.84 20.77
C ASP A 34 -23.78 27.72 21.71
N MET A 35 -23.61 26.45 21.30
CA MET A 35 -23.95 25.29 22.15
C MET A 35 -23.14 25.20 23.43
N GLU A 36 -21.93 25.76 23.44
CA GLU A 36 -21.03 25.76 24.59
C GLU A 36 -20.43 27.15 24.76
N ALA A 37 -20.47 27.69 25.98
CA ALA A 37 -19.78 28.94 26.30
C ALA A 37 -18.25 28.72 26.29
N LYS A 38 -17.57 29.21 25.23
CA LYS A 38 -16.11 29.17 25.10
C LYS A 38 -15.50 30.54 25.37
N ASP A 39 -14.35 30.57 26.03
CA ASP A 39 -13.59 31.82 26.23
C ASP A 39 -12.88 32.21 24.93
N VAL A 40 -13.54 33.05 24.12
CA VAL A 40 -13.07 33.50 22.80
C VAL A 40 -12.87 35.01 22.70
N GLY A 41 -12.81 35.71 23.84
CA GLY A 41 -12.54 37.16 23.91
C GLY A 41 -13.77 38.07 23.71
N PHE A 42 -14.98 37.50 23.68
CA PHE A 42 -16.25 38.23 23.74
C PHE A 42 -17.31 37.36 24.43
N PRO A 43 -18.40 37.94 25.00
CA PRO A 43 -19.41 37.18 25.71
C PRO A 43 -20.12 36.17 24.81
N ILE A 44 -20.21 34.90 25.26
CA ILE A 44 -21.05 33.86 24.65
C ILE A 44 -22.14 33.48 25.63
N ILE A 45 -23.39 33.45 25.15
CA ILE A 45 -24.53 32.87 25.85
C ILE A 45 -24.77 31.48 25.26
N GLU A 46 -24.91 30.51 26.14
CA GLU A 46 -25.18 29.13 25.76
C GLU A 46 -26.61 28.99 25.22
N VAL A 47 -26.75 28.35 24.06
CA VAL A 47 -28.06 28.05 23.46
C VAL A 47 -28.02 26.77 22.64
N ASP A 48 -29.01 25.91 22.86
CA ASP A 48 -29.36 24.80 21.99
C ASP A 48 -30.49 25.24 21.05
N LEU A 49 -30.20 25.32 19.75
CA LEU A 49 -31.19 25.70 18.73
C LEU A 49 -32.32 24.67 18.57
N THR A 50 -32.15 23.46 19.12
CA THR A 50 -33.14 22.39 19.06
C THR A 50 -34.13 22.40 20.22
N ASP A 51 -33.86 23.19 21.27
CA ASP A 51 -34.68 23.28 22.48
C ASP A 51 -35.30 24.68 22.66
N ASP A 52 -36.63 24.73 22.69
CA ASP A 52 -37.40 25.96 22.90
C ASP A 52 -37.10 26.61 24.25
N LYS A 53 -36.86 25.83 25.32
CA LYS A 53 -36.57 26.38 26.65
C LYS A 53 -35.19 27.03 26.68
N SER A 54 -34.19 26.34 26.11
CA SER A 54 -32.83 26.89 25.96
C SER A 54 -32.84 28.20 25.18
N MET A 55 -33.56 28.25 24.05
CA MET A 55 -33.69 29.47 23.24
C MET A 55 -34.34 30.63 24.02
N ALA A 56 -35.48 30.37 24.68
CA ALA A 56 -36.18 31.39 25.46
C ALA A 56 -35.31 31.93 26.61
N GLN A 57 -34.57 31.06 27.30
CA GLN A 57 -33.64 31.45 28.37
C GLN A 57 -32.48 32.30 27.84
N ALA A 58 -31.87 31.88 26.73
CA ALA A 58 -30.78 32.63 26.11
C ALA A 58 -31.24 34.02 25.64
N MET A 59 -32.43 34.13 25.04
CA MET A 59 -32.98 35.40 24.60
C MET A 59 -33.40 36.28 25.78
N LEU A 60 -33.93 35.71 26.87
CA LEU A 60 -34.16 36.46 28.11
C LEU A 60 -32.84 37.05 28.65
N GLU A 61 -31.76 36.27 28.67
CA GLU A 61 -30.43 36.73 29.11
C GLU A 61 -29.90 37.85 28.21
N VAL A 62 -30.06 37.74 26.88
CA VAL A 62 -29.71 38.82 25.94
C VAL A 62 -30.47 40.09 26.30
N ARG A 63 -31.79 39.98 26.54
CA ARG A 63 -32.64 41.12 26.86
C ARG A 63 -32.25 41.77 28.18
N GLU A 64 -32.00 40.98 29.21
CA GLU A 64 -31.66 41.48 30.56
C GLU A 64 -30.28 42.15 30.59
N ARG A 65 -29.28 41.60 29.89
CA ARG A 65 -27.89 42.10 29.94
C ARG A 65 -27.59 43.18 28.92
N TYR A 66 -28.23 43.13 27.75
CA TYR A 66 -27.88 43.98 26.60
C TYR A 66 -29.06 44.82 26.08
N GLY A 67 -30.29 44.51 26.48
CA GLY A 67 -31.50 45.25 26.10
C GLY A 67 -32.20 44.72 24.85
N GLU A 68 -33.24 45.43 24.43
CA GLU A 68 -34.18 44.95 23.39
C GLU A 68 -33.82 45.38 21.96
N ARG A 69 -32.79 46.21 21.76
CA ARG A 69 -32.40 46.72 20.44
C ARG A 69 -31.17 46.01 19.91
N ILE A 70 -31.30 45.31 18.79
CA ILE A 70 -30.22 44.58 18.13
C ILE A 70 -29.98 45.23 16.76
N ALA A 71 -28.74 45.63 16.48
CA ALA A 71 -28.39 46.22 15.19
C ALA A 71 -28.41 45.15 14.08
N THR A 72 -27.71 44.03 14.29
CA THR A 72 -27.76 42.91 13.35
C THR A 72 -27.68 41.59 14.10
N VAL A 73 -28.50 40.61 13.69
CA VAL A 73 -28.29 39.20 14.04
C VAL A 73 -27.59 38.52 12.86
N ILE A 74 -26.40 37.96 13.07
CA ILE A 74 -25.67 37.19 12.06
C ILE A 74 -25.86 35.70 12.36
N HIS A 75 -26.62 35.02 11.53
CA HIS A 75 -26.94 33.61 11.72
C HIS A 75 -25.97 32.71 10.93
N LEU A 76 -24.98 32.15 11.63
CA LEU A 76 -23.98 31.22 11.07
C LEU A 76 -24.18 29.78 11.54
N ALA A 77 -24.86 29.59 12.67
CA ALA A 77 -25.10 28.26 13.22
C ALA A 77 -25.91 27.40 12.23
N ALA A 78 -25.31 26.29 11.83
CA ALA A 78 -25.93 25.27 11.02
C ALA A 78 -25.21 23.94 11.25
N PHE A 79 -25.97 22.84 11.23
CA PHE A 79 -25.43 21.52 11.01
C PHE A 79 -25.01 21.38 9.53
N PHE A 80 -23.80 20.87 9.31
CA PHE A 80 -23.24 20.62 7.99
C PHE A 80 -22.53 19.28 7.96
N ASP A 81 -22.85 18.50 6.94
CA ASP A 81 -22.25 17.19 6.71
C ASP A 81 -22.08 16.91 5.21
N PHE A 82 -20.88 16.46 4.83
CA PHE A 82 -20.52 16.29 3.43
C PHE A 82 -20.83 14.88 2.87
N SER A 83 -21.43 13.97 3.65
CA SER A 83 -21.70 12.60 3.16
C SER A 83 -22.72 12.56 2.02
N GLY A 84 -23.51 13.63 1.88
CA GLY A 84 -24.63 13.71 0.93
C GLY A 84 -25.91 13.06 1.45
N ASP A 85 -25.88 12.44 2.64
CA ASP A 85 -27.04 11.79 3.24
C ASP A 85 -28.01 12.81 3.84
N GLU A 86 -29.29 12.49 3.79
CA GLU A 86 -30.33 13.25 4.49
C GLU A 86 -30.26 12.93 5.99
N LYS A 87 -29.72 13.88 6.77
CA LYS A 87 -29.58 13.77 8.22
C LYS A 87 -30.72 14.53 8.94
N PRO A 88 -31.39 13.94 9.95
CA PRO A 88 -32.45 14.61 10.71
C PRO A 88 -32.03 15.97 11.30
N GLN A 89 -30.74 16.12 11.63
CA GLN A 89 -30.14 17.35 12.14
C GLN A 89 -30.27 18.53 11.16
N TYR A 90 -30.28 18.29 9.84
CA TYR A 90 -30.53 19.36 8.86
C TYR A 90 -31.87 20.05 9.12
N ARG A 91 -32.92 19.29 9.39
CA ARG A 91 -34.24 19.84 9.70
C ARG A 91 -34.29 20.39 11.13
N ALA A 92 -33.82 19.63 12.10
CA ALA A 92 -33.94 19.98 13.52
C ALA A 92 -33.13 21.24 13.89
N VAL A 93 -31.89 21.35 13.40
CA VAL A 93 -30.96 22.45 13.72
C VAL A 93 -31.11 23.61 12.73
N ASN A 94 -31.09 23.36 11.42
CA ASN A 94 -31.06 24.47 10.45
C ASN A 94 -32.45 25.07 10.29
N VAL A 95 -33.43 24.27 9.86
CA VAL A 95 -34.76 24.78 9.50
C VAL A 95 -35.54 25.17 10.76
N GLU A 96 -35.78 24.22 11.67
CA GLU A 96 -36.59 24.49 12.87
C GLU A 96 -35.83 25.37 13.88
N GLY A 97 -34.51 25.20 14.01
CA GLY A 97 -33.71 26.08 14.87
C GLY A 97 -33.70 27.54 14.42
N SER A 98 -33.64 27.80 13.10
CA SER A 98 -33.80 29.16 12.57
C SER A 98 -35.19 29.72 12.86
N ARG A 99 -36.24 28.90 12.68
CA ARG A 99 -37.62 29.27 12.98
C ARG A 99 -37.81 29.64 14.45
N ARG A 100 -37.26 28.85 15.39
CA ARG A 100 -37.27 29.16 16.83
C ARG A 100 -36.58 30.48 17.15
N LEU A 101 -35.37 30.68 16.61
CA LEU A 101 -34.62 31.91 16.80
C LEU A 101 -35.41 33.13 16.32
N LEU A 102 -35.99 33.07 15.11
CA LEU A 102 -36.80 34.15 14.54
C LEU A 102 -38.03 34.48 15.39
N ARG A 103 -38.71 33.46 15.94
CA ARG A 103 -39.87 33.65 16.82
C ARG A 103 -39.51 34.43 18.09
N GLU A 104 -38.44 34.06 18.76
CA GLU A 104 -38.00 34.78 19.97
C GLU A 104 -37.49 36.19 19.64
N LEU A 105 -36.83 36.38 18.49
CA LEU A 105 -36.37 37.69 18.04
C LEU A 105 -37.52 38.67 17.73
N ARG A 106 -38.78 38.22 17.58
CA ARG A 106 -39.94 39.12 17.44
C ARG A 106 -40.19 39.97 18.69
N ALA A 107 -39.72 39.55 19.86
CA ALA A 107 -39.76 40.34 21.08
C ALA A 107 -38.71 41.48 21.10
N PHE A 108 -37.81 41.53 20.11
CA PHE A 108 -36.74 42.51 19.99
C PHE A 108 -36.99 43.48 18.84
N LYS A 109 -36.36 44.66 18.93
CA LYS A 109 -36.22 45.58 17.80
C LYS A 109 -34.92 45.26 17.07
N VAL A 110 -35.02 44.34 16.11
CA VAL A 110 -33.90 43.93 15.25
C VAL A 110 -33.87 44.81 13.99
N GLU A 111 -32.79 45.56 13.77
CA GLU A 111 -32.66 46.39 12.56
C GLU A 111 -32.36 45.54 11.31
N GLN A 112 -31.75 44.35 11.46
CA GLN A 112 -31.44 43.42 10.36
C GLN A 112 -31.17 41.99 10.87
N PHE A 113 -31.65 40.99 10.15
CA PHE A 113 -31.25 39.58 10.28
C PHE A 113 -30.45 39.16 9.05
N LEU A 114 -29.22 38.69 9.25
CA LEU A 114 -28.27 38.34 8.20
C LEU A 114 -28.02 36.83 8.21
N TYR A 115 -28.46 36.14 7.16
CA TYR A 115 -28.29 34.71 7.01
C TYR A 115 -27.10 34.37 6.10
N SER A 116 -26.25 33.44 6.57
CA SER A 116 -25.19 32.84 5.74
C SER A 116 -25.76 31.70 4.89
N GLY A 117 -26.26 32.05 3.71
CA GLY A 117 -26.72 31.13 2.67
C GLY A 117 -25.58 30.60 1.81
N THR A 118 -25.93 29.99 0.67
CA THR A 118 -24.96 29.46 -0.29
C THR A 118 -25.45 29.70 -1.71
N MET A 119 -24.55 29.99 -2.65
CA MET A 119 -24.92 30.10 -4.07
C MET A 119 -25.49 28.80 -4.67
N LEU A 120 -25.21 27.65 -4.03
CA LEU A 120 -25.64 26.33 -4.50
C LEU A 120 -27.15 26.09 -4.37
N VAL A 121 -27.91 27.02 -3.78
CA VAL A 121 -29.39 26.98 -3.81
C VAL A 121 -29.94 27.26 -5.20
N HIS A 122 -29.19 28.00 -6.03
CA HIS A 122 -29.62 28.33 -7.39
C HIS A 122 -29.38 27.18 -8.38
N ALA A 123 -30.21 27.14 -9.41
CA ALA A 123 -30.02 26.27 -10.58
C ALA A 123 -28.67 26.57 -11.25
N PRO A 124 -27.84 25.55 -11.55
CA PRO A 124 -26.52 25.76 -12.14
C PRO A 124 -26.62 26.42 -13.53
N GLY A 125 -25.59 27.18 -13.88
CA GLY A 125 -25.37 27.72 -15.22
C GLY A 125 -24.63 26.74 -16.12
N ARG A 126 -24.19 27.24 -17.28
CA ARG A 126 -23.26 26.55 -18.18
C ARG A 126 -21.96 27.32 -18.31
N PRO A 127 -20.83 26.68 -18.68
CA PRO A 127 -19.59 27.41 -18.96
C PRO A 127 -19.85 28.58 -19.92
N GLY A 128 -19.43 29.78 -19.51
CA GLY A 128 -19.67 31.05 -20.23
C GLY A 128 -20.88 31.85 -19.76
N GLU A 129 -21.79 31.27 -18.98
CA GLU A 129 -22.90 31.97 -18.33
C GLU A 129 -22.52 32.43 -16.92
N ARG A 130 -23.15 33.51 -16.45
CA ARG A 130 -23.12 33.92 -15.04
C ARG A 130 -24.52 33.87 -14.46
N ILE A 131 -24.67 33.36 -13.25
CA ILE A 131 -25.93 33.40 -12.51
C ILE A 131 -26.01 34.70 -11.69
N ASP A 132 -27.21 35.25 -11.58
CA ASP A 132 -27.52 36.38 -10.71
C ASP A 132 -28.59 35.95 -9.67
N GLU A 133 -29.02 36.88 -8.81
CA GLU A 133 -30.01 36.56 -7.78
C GLU A 133 -31.42 36.27 -8.32
N SER A 134 -31.67 36.46 -9.62
CA SER A 134 -32.94 36.10 -10.26
C SER A 134 -33.00 34.65 -10.73
N ARG A 135 -31.85 33.96 -10.72
CA ARG A 135 -31.74 32.55 -11.10
C ARG A 135 -32.66 31.69 -10.22
N PRO A 136 -33.44 30.75 -10.79
CA PRO A 136 -34.35 29.91 -10.00
C PRO A 136 -33.64 29.16 -8.87
N ILE A 137 -34.32 29.02 -7.73
CA ILE A 137 -33.87 28.18 -6.60
C ILE A 137 -34.21 26.73 -6.92
N ALA A 138 -33.20 25.91 -7.21
CA ALA A 138 -33.35 24.51 -7.60
C ALA A 138 -32.14 23.67 -7.14
N PRO A 139 -31.97 23.46 -5.81
CA PRO A 139 -30.85 22.70 -5.27
C PRO A 139 -30.97 21.20 -5.54
N ASP A 140 -29.89 20.58 -6.01
CA ASP A 140 -29.90 19.17 -6.45
C ASP A 140 -29.50 18.13 -5.39
N TRP A 141 -29.01 18.55 -4.21
CA TRP A 141 -28.55 17.65 -3.15
C TRP A 141 -28.88 18.16 -1.74
N ALA A 142 -28.71 17.29 -0.73
CA ALA A 142 -29.25 17.48 0.62
C ALA A 142 -28.83 18.79 1.29
N TYR A 143 -27.55 19.19 1.17
CA TYR A 143 -27.06 20.40 1.84
C TYR A 143 -27.70 21.70 1.31
N PRO A 144 -27.66 22.03 0.01
CA PRO A 144 -28.31 23.24 -0.49
C PRO A 144 -29.84 23.18 -0.39
N LYS A 145 -30.45 21.99 -0.41
CA LYS A 145 -31.89 21.82 -0.10
C LYS A 145 -32.20 22.30 1.32
N SER A 146 -31.44 21.84 2.31
CA SER A 146 -31.59 22.31 3.71
C SER A 146 -31.38 23.83 3.83
N LYS A 147 -30.44 24.41 3.08
CA LYS A 147 -30.23 25.87 3.06
C LYS A 147 -31.42 26.61 2.46
N ALA A 148 -31.95 26.16 1.32
CA ALA A 148 -33.14 26.75 0.71
C ALA A 148 -34.38 26.65 1.62
N GLU A 149 -34.63 25.48 2.23
CA GLU A 149 -35.71 25.28 3.20
C GLU A 149 -35.56 26.18 4.44
N THR A 150 -34.32 26.47 4.86
CA THR A 150 -34.05 27.40 5.95
C THR A 150 -34.37 28.84 5.54
N GLU A 151 -34.04 29.23 4.32
CA GLU A 151 -34.42 30.56 3.80
C GLU A 151 -35.94 30.74 3.77
N ASP A 152 -36.68 29.71 3.35
CA ASP A 152 -38.15 29.72 3.36
C ASP A 152 -38.69 29.83 4.79
N ALA A 153 -38.14 29.07 5.74
CA ALA A 153 -38.52 29.19 7.15
C ALA A 153 -38.24 30.59 7.72
N ILE A 154 -37.14 31.23 7.31
CA ILE A 154 -36.83 32.62 7.70
C ILE A 154 -37.84 33.59 7.06
N ARG A 155 -38.17 33.42 5.77
CA ARG A 155 -39.16 34.24 5.06
C ARG A 155 -40.54 34.14 5.72
N ASP A 156 -40.94 32.93 6.12
CA ASP A 156 -42.23 32.68 6.78
C ASP A 156 -42.31 33.33 8.17
N GLU A 157 -41.19 33.35 8.90
CA GLU A 157 -41.18 33.74 10.31
C GLU A 157 -40.69 35.18 10.58
N ARG A 158 -40.07 35.85 9.61
CA ARG A 158 -39.48 37.20 9.81
C ARG A 158 -40.47 38.29 10.20
N GLY A 159 -41.74 38.18 9.80
CA GLY A 159 -42.70 39.28 9.93
C GLY A 159 -42.17 40.55 9.26
N ASP A 160 -42.11 41.66 9.99
CA ASP A 160 -41.59 42.95 9.48
C ASP A 160 -40.06 43.08 9.60
N MET A 161 -39.37 42.08 10.13
CA MET A 161 -37.92 42.13 10.32
C MET A 161 -37.19 42.17 8.97
N PRO A 162 -36.27 43.13 8.74
CA PRO A 162 -35.45 43.12 7.54
C PRO A 162 -34.51 41.93 7.52
N VAL A 163 -34.48 41.20 6.40
CA VAL A 163 -33.65 40.00 6.22
C VAL A 163 -32.73 40.16 5.01
N VAL A 164 -31.47 39.77 5.19
CA VAL A 164 -30.48 39.67 4.12
C VAL A 164 -29.96 38.25 4.03
N PHE A 165 -30.05 37.66 2.84
CA PHE A 165 -29.47 36.36 2.51
C PHE A 165 -28.17 36.59 1.73
N LEU A 166 -27.03 36.26 2.33
CA LEU A 166 -25.75 36.24 1.62
C LEU A 166 -25.53 34.85 1.02
N HIS A 167 -25.67 34.74 -0.29
CA HIS A 167 -25.44 33.50 -1.01
C HIS A 167 -23.95 33.39 -1.30
N LEU A 168 -23.23 32.78 -0.36
CA LEU A 168 -21.77 32.68 -0.39
C LEU A 168 -21.31 31.61 -1.40
N ALA A 169 -20.24 31.94 -2.12
CA ALA A 169 -19.42 31.02 -2.87
C ALA A 169 -18.51 30.17 -1.94
N GLY A 170 -17.78 29.20 -2.51
CA GLY A 170 -16.91 28.30 -1.74
C GLY A 170 -15.77 29.05 -1.04
N VAL A 171 -15.74 29.03 0.30
CA VAL A 171 -14.78 29.82 1.08
C VAL A 171 -13.40 29.16 1.12
N TYR A 172 -12.35 29.96 0.92
CA TYR A 172 -10.96 29.52 1.07
C TYR A 172 -10.07 30.60 1.70
N ASP A 173 -8.93 30.18 2.25
CA ASP A 173 -7.76 30.99 2.52
C ASP A 173 -6.49 30.22 2.11
N GLU A 174 -5.30 30.73 2.43
CA GLU A 174 -4.05 30.06 2.05
C GLU A 174 -3.83 28.69 2.72
N ARG A 175 -4.64 28.30 3.71
CA ARG A 175 -4.42 27.05 4.48
C ARG A 175 -5.64 26.13 4.51
N THR A 176 -6.84 26.68 4.47
CA THR A 176 -8.10 25.94 4.53
C THR A 176 -8.95 26.25 3.30
N SER A 177 -9.72 25.26 2.85
CA SER A 177 -10.69 25.47 1.76
C SER A 177 -11.89 24.55 1.87
N VAL A 178 -12.85 24.70 0.97
CA VAL A 178 -13.97 23.78 0.85
C VAL A 178 -13.49 22.34 0.55
N PRO A 179 -14.17 21.30 1.08
CA PRO A 179 -13.72 19.91 0.97
C PRO A 179 -13.43 19.45 -0.47
N THR A 180 -14.22 19.89 -1.44
CA THR A 180 -14.05 19.54 -2.86
C THR A 180 -12.71 20.02 -3.41
N PHE A 181 -12.32 21.25 -3.05
CA PHE A 181 -11.07 21.84 -3.51
C PHE A 181 -9.86 21.25 -2.76
N ALA A 182 -9.97 21.06 -1.44
CA ALA A 182 -8.93 20.40 -0.65
C ALA A 182 -8.64 18.98 -1.16
N ASN A 183 -9.68 18.17 -1.42
CA ASN A 183 -9.52 16.82 -1.99
C ASN A 183 -8.93 16.83 -3.41
N GLN A 184 -9.19 17.87 -4.22
CA GLN A 184 -8.56 18.02 -5.52
C GLN A 184 -7.04 18.28 -5.38
N ILE A 185 -6.64 19.16 -4.46
CA ILE A 185 -5.23 19.43 -4.16
C ILE A 185 -4.54 18.16 -3.63
N ALA A 186 -5.14 17.47 -2.67
CA ALA A 186 -4.58 16.25 -2.06
C ALA A 186 -4.32 15.15 -3.11
N ARG A 187 -5.32 14.82 -3.94
CA ARG A 187 -5.18 13.82 -5.01
C ARG A 187 -4.06 14.19 -5.99
N ILE A 188 -3.91 15.47 -6.34
CA ILE A 188 -2.80 15.91 -7.21
C ILE A 188 -1.47 15.78 -6.47
N TYR A 189 -1.38 16.22 -5.21
CA TYR A 189 -0.17 16.10 -4.39
C TYR A 189 0.34 14.67 -4.26
N GLU A 190 -0.58 13.73 -4.09
CA GLU A 190 -0.32 12.29 -3.96
C GLU A 190 -0.06 11.59 -5.30
N ARG A 191 -0.32 12.28 -6.44
CA ARG A 191 -0.39 11.67 -7.78
C ARG A 191 -1.36 10.50 -7.85
N ASP A 192 -2.46 10.61 -7.11
CA ASP A 192 -3.52 9.61 -7.10
C ASP A 192 -4.07 9.41 -8.53
N PHE A 193 -4.41 8.18 -8.90
CA PHE A 193 -4.90 7.90 -10.25
C PHE A 193 -6.17 8.68 -10.61
N GLN A 194 -7.07 8.89 -9.64
CA GLN A 194 -8.29 9.69 -9.79
C GLN A 194 -8.01 11.17 -10.01
N SER A 195 -6.79 11.66 -9.71
CA SER A 195 -6.40 13.04 -10.01
C SER A 195 -6.36 13.32 -11.51
N TYR A 196 -6.28 12.31 -12.37
CA TYR A 196 -6.33 12.46 -13.82
C TYR A 196 -7.73 12.24 -14.40
N LEU A 197 -8.73 11.89 -13.58
CA LEU A 197 -10.07 11.53 -14.07
C LEU A 197 -11.10 12.60 -13.68
N TYR A 198 -12.02 12.90 -14.60
CA TYR A 198 -13.15 13.77 -14.33
C TYR A 198 -14.43 13.32 -15.06
N SER A 199 -15.58 13.37 -14.38
CA SER A 199 -16.83 12.82 -14.91
C SER A 199 -17.72 13.82 -15.66
N GLY A 200 -17.40 15.10 -15.60
CA GLY A 200 -18.22 16.20 -16.10
C GLY A 200 -17.58 17.01 -17.22
N ASP A 201 -18.13 18.19 -17.48
CA ASP A 201 -17.53 19.20 -18.36
C ASP A 201 -16.28 19.81 -17.71
N THR A 202 -15.12 19.64 -18.35
CA THR A 202 -13.83 20.10 -17.82
C THR A 202 -13.72 21.62 -17.69
N ASP A 203 -14.58 22.36 -18.39
CA ASP A 203 -14.67 23.82 -18.33
C ASP A 203 -15.68 24.29 -17.25
N ALA A 204 -16.44 23.38 -16.66
CA ALA A 204 -17.28 23.68 -15.51
C ALA A 204 -16.42 24.03 -14.29
N GLY A 205 -16.90 24.99 -13.51
CA GLY A 205 -16.17 25.59 -12.40
C GLY A 205 -17.13 26.27 -11.45
N GLN A 206 -16.70 26.46 -10.21
CA GLN A 206 -17.49 27.09 -9.16
C GLN A 206 -16.79 28.34 -8.67
N ALA A 207 -17.58 29.40 -8.40
CA ALA A 207 -17.08 30.59 -7.74
C ALA A 207 -16.54 30.24 -6.36
N MET A 208 -15.46 30.94 -6.02
CA MET A 208 -14.77 30.82 -4.75
C MET A 208 -14.79 32.19 -4.08
N LEU A 209 -14.58 32.21 -2.76
CA LEU A 209 -14.61 33.44 -1.97
C LEU A 209 -13.46 33.40 -0.97
N HIS A 210 -12.53 34.33 -1.10
CA HIS A 210 -11.48 34.46 -0.11
C HIS A 210 -12.06 34.89 1.24
N ARG A 211 -11.57 34.30 2.34
CA ARG A 211 -12.07 34.55 3.69
C ARG A 211 -12.06 36.03 4.09
N GLU A 212 -11.04 36.79 3.72
CA GLU A 212 -11.00 38.23 4.02
C GLU A 212 -12.06 39.02 3.24
N ASP A 213 -12.33 38.63 1.99
CA ASP A 213 -13.35 39.28 1.17
C ASP A 213 -14.76 38.93 1.67
N MET A 214 -14.96 37.70 2.17
CA MET A 214 -16.16 37.32 2.90
C MET A 214 -16.38 38.22 4.11
N ILE A 215 -15.35 38.41 4.95
CA ILE A 215 -15.46 39.27 6.14
C ILE A 215 -15.84 40.70 5.75
N ASP A 216 -15.21 41.26 4.71
CA ASP A 216 -15.55 42.60 4.19
C ASP A 216 -17.01 42.69 3.71
N ALA A 217 -17.54 41.64 3.06
CA ALA A 217 -18.93 41.58 2.63
C ALA A 217 -19.91 41.61 3.82
N PHE A 218 -19.65 40.81 4.85
CA PHE A 218 -20.47 40.80 6.08
C PHE A 218 -20.42 42.16 6.78
N VAL A 219 -19.22 42.73 6.93
CA VAL A 219 -19.02 44.02 7.57
C VAL A 219 -19.80 45.13 6.85
N ARG A 220 -19.71 45.20 5.53
CA ARG A 220 -20.45 46.20 4.74
C ARG A 220 -21.96 46.00 4.80
N THR A 221 -22.41 44.76 4.87
CA THR A 221 -23.84 44.42 5.01
C THR A 221 -24.39 44.91 6.35
N VAL A 222 -23.63 44.73 7.44
CA VAL A 222 -23.98 45.22 8.79
C VAL A 222 -23.96 46.76 8.83
N ASP A 223 -22.95 47.38 8.22
CA ASP A 223 -22.81 48.84 8.23
C ASP A 223 -23.91 49.55 7.42
N ARG A 224 -24.35 48.95 6.31
CA ARG A 224 -25.38 49.49 5.40
C ARG A 224 -26.78 48.99 5.68
N ARG A 225 -27.00 48.31 6.81
CA ARG A 225 -28.27 47.66 7.16
C ARG A 225 -29.52 48.55 7.03
N ARG A 226 -29.38 49.88 7.15
CA ARG A 226 -30.49 50.85 7.03
C ARG A 226 -30.79 51.27 5.59
N ASP A 227 -29.86 51.01 4.67
CA ASP A 227 -29.96 51.37 3.25
C ASP A 227 -30.42 50.17 2.39
N LEU A 228 -30.50 48.98 2.99
CA LEU A 228 -30.89 47.76 2.31
C LEU A 228 -32.42 47.58 2.28
N PRO A 229 -32.99 47.05 1.18
CA PRO A 229 -34.39 46.66 1.13
C PRO A 229 -34.77 45.66 2.22
N GLY A 230 -36.05 45.64 2.61
CA GLY A 230 -36.56 44.78 3.68
C GLY A 230 -36.25 43.30 3.50
N GLU A 231 -36.29 42.77 2.28
CA GLU A 231 -35.74 41.45 1.95
C GLU A 231 -34.72 41.62 0.83
N THR A 232 -33.49 41.13 1.06
CA THR A 232 -32.40 41.28 0.09
C THR A 232 -31.61 39.99 -0.03
N VAL A 233 -31.51 39.45 -1.25
CA VAL A 233 -30.57 38.37 -1.60
C VAL A 233 -29.37 38.98 -2.30
N ILE A 234 -28.15 38.56 -1.95
CA ILE A 234 -26.89 39.03 -2.54
C ILE A 234 -25.95 37.84 -2.78
N LEU A 235 -25.50 37.65 -4.02
CA LEU A 235 -24.42 36.71 -4.34
C LEU A 235 -23.06 37.30 -3.96
N VAL A 236 -22.24 36.51 -3.25
CA VAL A 236 -20.92 36.96 -2.75
C VAL A 236 -19.87 35.92 -3.11
N GLY A 237 -18.91 36.32 -3.95
CA GLY A 237 -17.83 35.46 -4.44
C GLY A 237 -17.04 36.14 -5.56
N GLU A 238 -16.10 35.40 -6.13
CA GLU A 238 -15.36 35.80 -7.32
C GLU A 238 -16.23 35.65 -8.57
N GLU A 239 -16.30 36.68 -9.43
CA GLU A 239 -17.07 36.61 -10.70
C GLU A 239 -16.48 35.62 -11.70
N HIS A 240 -15.16 35.40 -11.63
CA HIS A 240 -14.45 34.54 -12.56
C HIS A 240 -14.16 33.20 -11.90
N THR A 241 -14.59 32.13 -12.55
CA THR A 241 -14.38 30.76 -12.10
C THR A 241 -13.32 30.08 -12.95
N LEU A 242 -12.52 29.24 -12.32
CA LEU A 242 -11.59 28.36 -13.03
C LEU A 242 -12.34 27.08 -13.39
N GLY A 243 -12.21 26.65 -14.64
CA GLY A 243 -12.64 25.31 -15.05
C GLY A 243 -11.83 24.24 -14.31
N TYR A 244 -12.43 23.07 -14.12
CA TYR A 244 -11.79 21.97 -13.40
C TYR A 244 -10.42 21.58 -13.99
N ALA A 245 -10.31 21.52 -15.33
CA ALA A 245 -9.05 21.19 -16.00
C ALA A 245 -7.97 22.29 -15.82
N ASP A 246 -8.32 23.57 -15.95
CA ASP A 246 -7.35 24.67 -15.72
C ASP A 246 -6.83 24.65 -14.27
N LEU A 247 -7.72 24.37 -13.30
CA LEU A 247 -7.35 24.25 -11.91
C LEU A 247 -6.41 23.05 -11.66
N GLN A 248 -6.71 21.88 -12.22
CA GLN A 248 -5.82 20.71 -12.14
C GLN A 248 -4.45 20.99 -12.76
N ASP A 249 -4.43 21.59 -13.95
CA ASP A 249 -3.21 21.88 -14.67
C ASP A 249 -2.29 22.86 -13.93
N ARG A 250 -2.87 23.94 -13.36
CA ARG A 250 -2.13 24.89 -12.54
C ARG A 250 -1.59 24.26 -11.26
N LEU A 251 -2.38 23.44 -10.58
CA LEU A 251 -1.95 22.73 -9.38
C LEU A 251 -0.85 21.71 -9.69
N GLY A 252 -0.97 20.94 -10.77
CA GLY A 252 0.06 20.01 -11.24
C GLY A 252 1.38 20.73 -11.53
N ARG A 253 1.31 21.89 -12.21
CA ARG A 253 2.46 22.78 -12.43
C ARG A 253 3.10 23.26 -11.13
N LEU A 254 2.31 23.77 -10.18
CA LEU A 254 2.82 24.32 -8.92
C LEU A 254 3.36 23.24 -7.96
N ILE A 255 2.72 22.07 -7.92
CA ILE A 255 3.07 20.99 -7.00
C ILE A 255 4.24 20.15 -7.53
N HIS A 256 4.19 19.77 -8.81
CA HIS A 256 5.15 18.82 -9.40
C HIS A 256 6.10 19.43 -10.42
N GLY A 257 5.87 20.67 -10.87
CA GLY A 257 6.66 21.30 -11.92
C GLY A 257 6.43 20.69 -13.31
N GLU A 258 5.33 19.98 -13.52
CA GLU A 258 5.01 19.32 -14.79
C GLU A 258 4.35 20.30 -15.76
N GLY A 259 4.72 20.26 -17.05
CA GLY A 259 4.24 21.22 -18.04
C GLY A 259 2.74 21.13 -18.34
N ALA A 260 2.13 19.95 -18.13
CA ALA A 260 0.69 19.74 -18.20
C ALA A 260 0.24 18.65 -17.23
N TRP A 261 -0.92 18.82 -16.60
CA TRP A 261 -1.61 17.77 -15.85
C TRP A 261 -2.84 17.30 -16.63
N PRO A 262 -2.82 16.10 -17.25
CA PRO A 262 -3.91 15.69 -18.14
C PRO A 262 -5.18 15.38 -17.34
N THR A 263 -6.29 15.99 -17.73
CA THR A 263 -7.63 15.66 -17.22
C THR A 263 -8.37 14.81 -18.25
N ILE A 264 -8.46 13.50 -17.99
CA ILE A 264 -9.15 12.53 -18.82
C ILE A 264 -10.63 12.52 -18.44
N ARG A 265 -11.48 12.83 -19.43
CA ARG A 265 -12.92 12.78 -19.26
C ARG A 265 -13.43 11.33 -19.26
N VAL A 266 -14.15 10.95 -18.21
CA VAL A 266 -14.82 9.66 -18.09
C VAL A 266 -16.33 9.90 -18.13
N PRO A 267 -17.10 9.22 -18.99
CA PRO A 267 -18.56 9.39 -19.00
C PRO A 267 -19.19 9.17 -17.61
N ALA A 268 -20.08 10.07 -17.20
CA ALA A 268 -20.67 10.07 -15.85
C ALA A 268 -21.29 8.73 -15.39
N PRO A 269 -21.95 7.92 -16.25
CA PRO A 269 -22.44 6.60 -15.84
C PRO A 269 -21.31 5.63 -15.49
N ILE A 270 -20.21 5.64 -16.25
CA ILE A 270 -19.03 4.77 -16.01
C ILE A 270 -18.34 5.21 -14.73
N ALA A 271 -18.15 6.51 -14.54
CA ALA A 271 -17.59 7.06 -13.31
C ALA A 271 -18.46 6.73 -12.09
N GLY A 272 -19.80 6.77 -12.24
CA GLY A 272 -20.74 6.41 -11.18
C GLY A 272 -20.66 4.94 -10.77
N VAL A 273 -20.53 4.02 -11.74
CA VAL A 273 -20.31 2.59 -11.47
C VAL A 273 -18.97 2.37 -10.78
N GLY A 274 -17.91 3.04 -11.21
CA GLY A 274 -16.59 2.98 -10.57
C GLY A 274 -16.63 3.46 -9.12
N ALA A 275 -17.25 4.62 -8.86
CA ALA A 275 -17.42 5.17 -7.53
C ALA A 275 -18.25 4.24 -6.63
N TRP A 276 -19.34 3.66 -7.16
CA TRP A 276 -20.15 2.68 -6.43
C TRP A 276 -19.37 1.40 -6.10
N ALA A 277 -18.61 0.86 -7.05
CA ALA A 277 -17.81 -0.34 -6.82
C ALA A 277 -16.72 -0.10 -5.76
N GLN A 278 -16.09 1.08 -5.78
CA GLN A 278 -15.10 1.46 -4.76
C GLN A 278 -15.75 1.62 -3.39
N ASP A 279 -16.92 2.28 -3.30
CA ASP A 279 -17.69 2.40 -2.05
C ASP A 279 -18.10 1.03 -1.49
N LYS A 280 -18.37 0.05 -2.35
CA LYS A 280 -18.69 -1.33 -1.95
C LYS A 280 -17.47 -2.20 -1.66
N ALA A 281 -16.29 -1.81 -2.12
CA ALA A 281 -15.05 -2.50 -1.85
C ALA A 281 -14.44 -2.10 -0.50
N GLU A 282 -14.81 -0.93 0.05
CA GLU A 282 -14.32 -0.44 1.35
C GLU A 282 -14.46 -1.47 2.48
N PRO A 283 -15.59 -2.20 2.66
CA PRO A 283 -15.69 -3.22 3.71
C PRO A 283 -14.78 -4.43 3.50
N VAL A 284 -14.21 -4.60 2.31
CA VAL A 284 -13.39 -5.75 1.89
C VAL A 284 -11.90 -5.40 1.91
N VAL A 285 -11.54 -4.15 1.68
CA VAL A 285 -10.15 -3.68 1.76
C VAL A 285 -9.80 -3.51 3.25
N PRO A 286 -8.73 -4.14 3.76
CA PRO A 286 -8.35 -3.96 5.16
C PRO A 286 -7.99 -2.51 5.47
N ASP A 287 -8.56 -1.93 6.53
CA ASP A 287 -8.27 -0.56 7.04
C ASP A 287 -6.78 -0.26 7.18
N ALA A 288 -5.96 -1.30 7.40
CA ALA A 288 -4.51 -1.19 7.45
C ALA A 288 -3.87 -0.68 6.14
N LEU A 289 -4.56 -0.78 5.00
CA LEU A 289 -4.08 -0.41 3.67
C LEU A 289 -4.60 0.96 3.21
N ASP A 290 -5.87 1.24 3.45
CA ASP A 290 -6.59 2.43 2.97
C ASP A 290 -6.99 3.40 4.10
N GLN A 291 -6.61 3.10 5.34
CA GLN A 291 -6.91 3.89 6.53
C GLN A 291 -8.41 3.91 6.90
N GLY A 292 -9.22 3.01 6.35
CA GLY A 292 -10.65 2.87 6.67
C GLY A 292 -11.50 4.06 6.25
N GLU A 293 -11.07 4.81 5.23
CA GLU A 293 -11.82 5.96 4.72
C GLU A 293 -12.71 5.60 3.54
N ARG A 294 -13.99 5.94 3.67
CA ARG A 294 -14.95 5.86 2.57
C ARG A 294 -14.52 6.80 1.43
N PRO A 295 -14.56 6.37 0.16
CA PRO A 295 -14.12 7.18 -0.97
C PRO A 295 -14.81 8.56 -1.01
N PHE A 296 -14.04 9.64 -1.12
CA PHE A 296 -14.61 11.00 -1.17
C PHE A 296 -15.54 11.19 -2.39
N ILE A 297 -15.22 10.58 -3.54
CA ILE A 297 -16.04 10.69 -4.74
C ILE A 297 -17.28 9.82 -4.59
N GLN A 298 -18.41 10.46 -4.32
CA GLN A 298 -19.70 9.80 -4.20
C GLN A 298 -20.47 9.81 -5.54
N PRO A 299 -21.35 8.82 -5.80
CA PRO A 299 -22.10 8.75 -7.07
C PRO A 299 -22.99 9.96 -7.38
N PHE A 300 -23.40 10.76 -6.38
CA PHE A 300 -24.15 11.99 -6.66
C PHE A 300 -23.24 13.09 -7.24
N MET A 301 -21.98 13.13 -6.84
CA MET A 301 -21.00 14.13 -7.32
C MET A 301 -20.73 13.96 -8.81
N THR A 302 -20.79 12.73 -9.34
CA THR A 302 -20.56 12.50 -10.78
C THR A 302 -21.67 13.07 -11.65
N ARG A 303 -22.90 13.18 -11.12
CA ARG A 303 -24.04 13.81 -11.81
C ARG A 303 -23.95 15.33 -11.82
N MET A 304 -23.41 15.90 -10.75
CA MET A 304 -23.19 17.35 -10.57
C MET A 304 -21.88 17.85 -11.18
N ALA A 305 -21.05 16.97 -11.73
CA ALA A 305 -19.72 17.33 -12.22
C ALA A 305 -19.73 18.31 -13.41
N SER A 306 -20.87 18.62 -14.01
CA SER A 306 -20.96 19.64 -15.06
C SER A 306 -21.61 20.94 -14.57
N ASP A 307 -21.93 21.05 -13.28
CA ASP A 307 -22.60 22.21 -12.72
C ASP A 307 -21.63 23.40 -12.67
N HIS A 308 -21.98 24.47 -13.38
CA HIS A 308 -21.18 25.68 -13.47
C HIS A 308 -21.80 26.82 -12.65
N TYR A 309 -21.02 27.40 -11.75
CA TYR A 309 -21.45 28.46 -10.83
C TYR A 309 -20.53 29.68 -10.93
N ALA A 310 -20.47 30.34 -12.09
CA ALA A 310 -19.97 31.72 -12.17
C ALA A 310 -21.09 32.69 -11.80
N ILE A 311 -20.76 33.73 -11.04
CA ILE A 311 -21.76 34.63 -10.44
C ILE A 311 -21.59 36.07 -10.95
N ASP A 312 -22.69 36.79 -11.08
CA ASP A 312 -22.72 38.24 -11.29
C ASP A 312 -22.83 38.95 -9.93
N ILE A 313 -21.84 39.78 -9.58
CA ILE A 313 -21.82 40.50 -8.30
C ILE A 313 -22.31 41.95 -8.42
N SER A 314 -22.98 42.32 -9.51
CA SER A 314 -23.50 43.68 -9.75
C SER A 314 -24.37 44.19 -8.60
N ARG A 315 -25.16 43.31 -7.97
CA ARG A 315 -25.98 43.67 -6.80
C ARG A 315 -25.12 43.93 -5.56
N ALA A 316 -24.10 43.11 -5.30
CA ALA A 316 -23.16 43.34 -4.20
C ALA A 316 -22.40 44.67 -4.38
N ARG A 317 -21.98 45.00 -5.60
CA ARG A 317 -21.40 46.31 -5.93
C ARG A 317 -22.36 47.46 -5.66
N LYS A 318 -23.59 47.37 -6.16
CA LYS A 318 -24.59 48.44 -6.04
C LYS A 318 -25.03 48.69 -4.60
N LEU A 319 -25.35 47.62 -3.87
CA LEU A 319 -25.92 47.72 -2.52
C LEU A 319 -24.83 47.88 -1.45
N LEU A 320 -23.72 47.15 -1.55
CA LEU A 320 -22.67 47.11 -0.52
C LEU A 320 -21.43 47.93 -0.87
N GLY A 321 -21.26 48.33 -2.14
CA GLY A 321 -19.99 48.84 -2.66
C GLY A 321 -18.88 47.78 -2.63
N TRP A 322 -19.23 46.50 -2.56
CA TRP A 322 -18.32 45.39 -2.34
C TRP A 322 -17.85 44.77 -3.66
N GLU A 323 -16.57 44.43 -3.71
CA GLU A 323 -15.93 43.64 -4.76
C GLU A 323 -14.85 42.75 -4.13
N PRO A 324 -14.62 41.53 -4.65
CA PRO A 324 -13.54 40.68 -4.17
C PRO A 324 -12.18 41.32 -4.47
N ARG A 325 -11.28 41.32 -3.49
CA ARG A 325 -9.90 41.82 -3.63
C ARG A 325 -8.93 40.71 -3.96
N HIS A 326 -9.34 39.47 -3.73
CA HIS A 326 -8.54 38.28 -3.94
C HIS A 326 -9.13 37.43 -5.07
N ARG A 327 -8.25 36.68 -5.72
CA ARG A 327 -8.61 35.73 -6.77
C ARG A 327 -7.96 34.39 -6.50
N LEU A 328 -8.71 33.30 -6.64
CA LEU A 328 -8.21 31.95 -6.36
C LEU A 328 -6.96 31.66 -7.20
N ALA A 329 -7.02 32.01 -8.50
CA ALA A 329 -5.92 31.82 -9.45
C ALA A 329 -4.58 32.41 -8.95
N ASP A 330 -4.63 33.58 -8.32
CA ASP A 330 -3.46 34.31 -7.84
C ASP A 330 -2.99 33.79 -6.46
N LYS A 331 -3.87 33.12 -5.72
CA LYS A 331 -3.61 32.54 -4.39
C LYS A 331 -3.14 31.08 -4.43
N LEU A 332 -3.32 30.36 -5.55
CA LEU A 332 -2.84 28.98 -5.70
C LEU A 332 -1.36 28.78 -5.28
N PRO A 333 -0.40 29.67 -5.64
CA PRO A 333 0.99 29.49 -5.23
C PRO A 333 1.18 29.55 -3.70
N ALA A 334 0.40 30.39 -3.01
CA ALA A 334 0.47 30.50 -1.55
C ALA A 334 -0.14 29.28 -0.86
N ILE A 335 -1.24 28.74 -1.40
CA ILE A 335 -1.87 27.51 -0.93
C ILE A 335 -0.92 26.32 -1.08
N VAL A 336 -0.31 26.16 -2.26
CA VAL A 336 0.67 25.09 -2.51
C VAL A 336 1.91 25.24 -1.63
N LYS A 337 2.36 26.49 -1.38
CA LYS A 337 3.47 26.75 -0.46
C LYS A 337 3.11 26.37 0.97
N ALA A 338 1.88 26.59 1.42
CA ALA A 338 1.42 26.17 2.75
C ALA A 338 1.43 24.64 2.87
N LEU A 339 0.83 23.93 1.90
CA LEU A 339 0.86 22.46 1.83
C LEU A 339 2.30 21.92 1.87
N LYS A 340 3.20 22.44 1.03
CA LYS A 340 4.58 21.96 0.95
C LYS A 340 5.42 22.27 2.20
N LYS A 341 5.08 23.33 2.94
CA LYS A 341 5.80 23.73 4.15
C LYS A 341 5.48 22.82 5.34
N ASP A 342 4.22 22.40 5.43
CA ASP A 342 3.72 21.57 6.52
C ASP A 342 2.61 20.66 5.99
N PRO A 343 2.96 19.54 5.33
CA PRO A 343 1.95 18.65 4.75
C PRO A 343 0.99 18.11 5.81
N ALA A 344 1.52 17.58 6.92
CA ALA A 344 0.70 17.00 7.98
C ALA A 344 -0.31 18.01 8.56
N GLY A 345 0.16 19.20 8.94
CA GLY A 345 -0.72 20.26 9.42
C GLY A 345 -1.73 20.74 8.37
N TRP A 346 -1.37 20.74 7.07
CA TRP A 346 -2.31 21.11 6.01
C TRP A 346 -3.46 20.09 5.87
N TYR A 347 -3.17 18.79 5.92
CA TYR A 347 -4.19 17.73 5.88
C TYR A 347 -5.11 17.83 7.11
N GLU A 348 -4.54 17.99 8.31
CA GLU A 348 -5.30 18.17 9.56
C GLU A 348 -6.24 19.40 9.48
N MET A 349 -5.71 20.55 9.05
CA MET A 349 -6.47 21.79 8.93
C MET A 349 -7.62 21.69 7.92
N ASN A 350 -7.48 20.88 6.87
CA ASN A 350 -8.54 20.63 5.89
C ASN A 350 -9.42 19.42 6.24
N ARG A 351 -9.20 18.79 7.41
CA ARG A 351 -9.92 17.59 7.87
C ARG A 351 -9.85 16.44 6.86
N LEU A 352 -8.67 16.25 6.28
CA LEU A 352 -8.35 15.16 5.38
C LEU A 352 -7.38 14.20 6.07
N THR A 353 -7.49 12.92 5.77
CA THR A 353 -6.50 11.95 6.22
C THR A 353 -5.21 12.08 5.41
N ALA A 354 -4.10 12.22 6.12
CA ALA A 354 -2.80 12.35 5.49
C ALA A 354 -2.38 11.02 4.81
N PRO A 355 -1.75 11.07 3.62
CA PRO A 355 -1.22 9.88 2.99
C PRO A 355 -0.10 9.30 3.86
N ALA A 356 0.01 7.98 3.90
CA ALA A 356 0.90 7.35 4.87
C ALA A 356 2.36 7.79 4.76
N PHE A 357 2.88 8.16 3.59
CA PHE A 357 4.26 8.65 3.50
C PHE A 357 4.49 9.96 4.26
N VAL A 358 3.45 10.79 4.44
CA VAL A 358 3.51 12.02 5.25
C VAL A 358 3.58 11.64 6.73
N VAL A 359 2.69 10.76 7.18
CA VAL A 359 2.65 10.26 8.57
C VAL A 359 3.95 9.50 8.91
N GLU A 360 4.37 8.59 8.04
CA GLU A 360 5.61 7.81 8.17
C GLU A 360 6.85 8.73 8.24
N ALA A 361 6.88 9.80 7.46
CA ALA A 361 7.98 10.77 7.48
C ALA A 361 8.00 11.61 8.76
N GLU A 362 6.85 12.13 9.19
CA GLU A 362 6.72 12.96 10.39
C GLU A 362 7.11 12.19 11.65
N ASP A 363 6.56 10.99 11.83
CA ASP A 363 6.90 10.11 12.94
C ASP A 363 8.39 9.69 12.95
N ALA A 364 9.02 9.63 11.77
CA ALA A 364 10.45 9.37 11.64
C ALA A 364 11.32 10.64 11.79
N GLY A 365 10.70 11.81 12.04
CA GLY A 365 11.41 13.08 12.20
C GLY A 365 12.00 13.63 10.89
N HIS A 366 11.41 13.28 9.76
CA HIS A 366 11.83 13.72 8.43
C HIS A 366 10.84 14.71 7.80
N ASP A 367 11.36 15.63 6.99
CA ASP A 367 10.56 16.49 6.13
C ASP A 367 9.92 15.66 5.00
N ALA A 368 8.59 15.52 5.06
CA ALA A 368 7.82 14.74 4.10
C ALA A 368 7.95 15.24 2.65
N GLU A 369 7.99 16.56 2.43
CA GLU A 369 8.11 17.13 1.08
C GLU A 369 9.53 16.93 0.54
N ALA A 370 10.55 17.11 1.37
CA ALA A 370 11.93 16.84 0.99
C ALA A 370 12.15 15.36 0.61
N LEU A 371 11.56 14.43 1.38
CA LEU A 371 11.59 13.00 1.08
C LEU A 371 10.87 12.68 -0.24
N ARG A 372 9.67 13.22 -0.46
CA ARG A 372 8.91 13.03 -1.71
C ARG A 372 9.69 13.51 -2.92
N LEU A 373 10.26 14.73 -2.87
CA LEU A 373 11.07 15.29 -3.95
C LEU A 373 12.37 14.49 -4.19
N GLY A 374 13.02 14.01 -3.13
CA GLY A 374 14.18 13.13 -3.23
C GLY A 374 13.85 11.81 -3.91
N TYR A 375 12.74 11.19 -3.49
CA TYR A 375 12.23 9.93 -4.03
C TYR A 375 11.86 10.06 -5.51
N GLU A 376 11.07 11.06 -5.89
CA GLU A 376 10.68 11.26 -7.30
C GLU A 376 11.89 11.48 -8.21
N ARG A 377 12.86 12.30 -7.79
CA ARG A 377 14.09 12.53 -8.55
C ARG A 377 14.89 11.25 -8.75
N ARG A 378 15.10 10.48 -7.68
CA ARG A 378 15.81 9.20 -7.72
C ARG A 378 15.09 8.19 -8.61
N ARG A 379 13.79 8.02 -8.42
CA ARG A 379 12.95 7.09 -9.19
C ARG A 379 12.97 7.40 -10.68
N ARG A 380 12.84 8.69 -11.07
CA ARG A 380 12.91 9.09 -12.47
C ARG A 380 14.30 8.87 -13.08
N ALA A 381 15.36 9.12 -12.33
CA ALA A 381 16.74 8.90 -12.78
C ALA A 381 17.00 7.41 -13.00
N GLU A 382 16.74 6.58 -11.99
CA GLU A 382 16.89 5.12 -12.06
C GLU A 382 16.03 4.55 -13.18
N HIS A 383 14.77 4.97 -13.32
CA HIS A 383 13.87 4.48 -14.40
C HIS A 383 14.36 4.87 -15.79
N ARG A 384 14.98 6.04 -15.94
CA ARG A 384 15.56 6.45 -17.21
C ARG A 384 16.77 5.59 -17.58
N GLU A 385 17.60 5.24 -16.61
CA GLU A 385 18.80 4.42 -16.80
C GLU A 385 18.46 2.95 -17.12
N THR A 386 17.35 2.44 -16.59
CA THR A 386 16.95 1.03 -16.74
C THR A 386 15.81 0.79 -17.73
N ARG A 387 15.30 1.85 -18.39
CA ARG A 387 14.17 1.75 -19.33
C ARG A 387 14.38 0.70 -20.42
N TRP A 388 15.63 0.44 -20.79
CA TRP A 388 16.00 -0.60 -21.75
C TRP A 388 15.45 -1.98 -21.36
N ALA A 389 15.32 -2.30 -20.06
CA ALA A 389 14.79 -3.57 -19.60
C ALA A 389 13.35 -3.81 -20.06
N HIS A 390 12.53 -2.75 -20.10
CA HIS A 390 11.15 -2.84 -20.60
C HIS A 390 11.11 -3.04 -22.12
N PHE A 391 12.00 -2.40 -22.87
CA PHE A 391 12.14 -2.67 -24.31
C PHE A 391 12.58 -4.11 -24.59
N THR A 392 13.50 -4.64 -23.80
CA THR A 392 13.89 -6.06 -23.88
C THR A 392 12.69 -6.97 -23.61
N ASN A 393 11.85 -6.66 -22.61
CA ASN A 393 10.64 -7.45 -22.36
C ASN A 393 9.62 -7.38 -23.49
N ILE A 394 9.50 -6.25 -24.21
CA ILE A 394 8.68 -6.18 -25.42
C ILE A 394 9.24 -7.13 -26.49
N ALA A 395 10.56 -7.13 -26.69
CA ALA A 395 11.21 -8.04 -27.64
C ALA A 395 11.04 -9.52 -27.27
N LEU A 396 11.15 -9.86 -25.98
CA LEU A 396 10.89 -11.19 -25.45
C LEU A 396 9.41 -11.60 -25.61
N GLY A 397 8.47 -10.68 -25.41
CA GLY A 397 7.05 -10.94 -25.67
C GLY A 397 6.78 -11.20 -27.15
N LEU A 398 7.44 -10.47 -28.05
CA LEU A 398 7.37 -10.72 -29.48
C LEU A 398 7.97 -12.08 -29.86
N TRP A 399 9.08 -12.47 -29.22
CA TRP A 399 9.71 -13.79 -29.41
C TRP A 399 8.73 -14.92 -29.12
N ILE A 400 8.08 -14.87 -27.94
CA ILE A 400 7.07 -15.88 -27.53
C ILE A 400 5.84 -15.85 -28.43
N LEU A 401 5.41 -14.66 -28.88
CA LEU A 401 4.24 -14.53 -29.74
C LEU A 401 4.39 -15.25 -31.09
N VAL A 402 5.60 -15.28 -31.66
CA VAL A 402 5.85 -15.91 -32.98
C VAL A 402 6.39 -17.34 -32.88
N GLN A 403 6.95 -17.71 -31.73
CA GLN A 403 7.55 -19.01 -31.46
C GLN A 403 6.67 -20.22 -31.81
N PRO A 404 5.40 -20.31 -31.37
CA PRO A 404 4.63 -21.55 -31.52
C PRO A 404 4.55 -22.06 -32.97
N VAL A 405 4.52 -21.13 -33.93
CA VAL A 405 4.52 -21.43 -35.37
C VAL A 405 5.89 -21.91 -35.84
N ILE A 406 6.97 -21.31 -35.33
CA ILE A 406 8.36 -21.60 -35.75
C ILE A 406 8.82 -22.96 -35.23
N VAL A 407 8.56 -23.24 -33.96
CA VAL A 407 8.97 -24.49 -33.31
C VAL A 407 7.94 -25.61 -33.47
N GLN A 408 6.83 -25.34 -34.18
CA GLN A 408 5.77 -26.31 -34.50
C GLN A 408 5.15 -26.93 -33.23
N VAL A 409 4.68 -26.09 -32.32
CA VAL A 409 3.90 -26.54 -31.15
C VAL A 409 2.61 -27.19 -31.64
N GLU A 410 2.41 -28.46 -31.31
CA GLU A 410 1.25 -29.24 -31.75
C GLU A 410 0.08 -29.13 -30.75
N GLU A 411 0.38 -28.88 -29.49
CA GLU A 411 -0.56 -28.82 -28.38
C GLU A 411 -1.39 -27.52 -28.45
N PRO A 412 -2.70 -27.58 -28.73
CA PRO A 412 -3.49 -26.37 -29.02
C PRO A 412 -3.54 -25.39 -27.84
N LEU A 413 -3.58 -25.90 -26.62
CA LEU A 413 -3.62 -25.07 -25.41
C LEU A 413 -2.30 -24.30 -25.21
N LEU A 414 -1.16 -24.96 -25.43
CA LEU A 414 0.16 -24.32 -25.36
C LEU A 414 0.31 -23.28 -26.47
N PHE A 415 -0.01 -23.66 -27.72
CA PHE A 415 0.06 -22.79 -28.89
C PHE A 415 -0.66 -21.45 -28.66
N TRP A 416 -1.92 -21.50 -28.22
CA TRP A 416 -2.69 -20.27 -27.96
C TRP A 416 -2.24 -19.53 -26.70
N SER A 417 -1.77 -20.24 -25.67
CA SER A 417 -1.25 -19.60 -24.46
C SER A 417 0.02 -18.79 -24.74
N GLU A 418 0.97 -19.34 -25.51
CA GLU A 418 2.18 -18.63 -25.93
C GLU A 418 1.83 -17.34 -26.69
N ILE A 419 0.93 -17.40 -27.68
CA ILE A 419 0.50 -16.19 -28.43
C ILE A 419 -0.12 -15.14 -27.50
N LEU A 420 -1.04 -15.54 -26.63
CA LEU A 420 -1.76 -14.63 -25.72
C LEU A 420 -0.82 -14.03 -24.67
N LEU A 421 0.06 -14.84 -24.08
CA LEU A 421 1.01 -14.41 -23.06
C LEU A 421 2.12 -13.55 -23.67
N GLY A 422 2.59 -13.84 -24.89
CA GLY A 422 3.50 -12.99 -25.64
C GLY A 422 2.91 -11.60 -25.90
N ALA A 423 1.66 -11.54 -26.37
CA ALA A 423 0.93 -10.28 -26.57
C ALA A 423 0.70 -9.51 -25.25
N ALA A 424 0.33 -10.21 -24.18
CA ALA A 424 0.13 -9.61 -22.86
C ALA A 424 1.45 -9.05 -22.29
N LEU A 425 2.56 -9.77 -22.44
CA LEU A 425 3.88 -9.30 -22.02
C LEU A 425 4.28 -8.04 -22.78
N MET A 426 4.06 -8.00 -24.10
CA MET A 426 4.30 -6.79 -24.91
C MET A 426 3.48 -5.60 -24.41
N LEU A 427 2.19 -5.79 -24.13
CA LEU A 427 1.30 -4.75 -23.64
C LEU A 427 1.78 -4.19 -22.29
N PHE A 428 1.99 -5.07 -21.29
CA PHE A 428 2.39 -4.63 -19.95
C PHE A 428 3.82 -4.08 -19.91
N ALA A 429 4.73 -4.61 -20.74
CA ALA A 429 6.08 -4.05 -20.88
C ALA A 429 6.05 -2.66 -21.54
N ALA A 430 5.18 -2.43 -22.53
CA ALA A 430 4.99 -1.11 -23.14
C ALA A 430 4.41 -0.10 -22.14
N LEU A 431 3.42 -0.50 -21.33
CA LEU A 431 2.90 0.34 -20.25
C LEU A 431 3.99 0.67 -19.22
N SER A 432 4.87 -0.29 -18.92
CA SER A 432 6.01 -0.12 -18.00
C SER A 432 7.05 0.90 -18.49
N LEU A 433 7.02 1.35 -19.75
CA LEU A 433 7.87 2.45 -20.21
C LEU A 433 7.57 3.75 -19.45
N SER A 434 6.33 3.92 -18.98
CA SER A 434 5.96 5.01 -18.08
C SER A 434 6.45 4.73 -16.66
N TRP A 435 7.21 5.67 -16.09
CA TRP A 435 7.66 5.60 -14.69
C TRP A 435 6.50 5.61 -13.67
N GLN A 436 5.31 6.08 -14.10
CA GLN A 436 4.10 6.12 -13.28
C GLN A 436 3.38 4.75 -13.25
N ALA A 437 3.50 3.93 -14.29
CA ALA A 437 2.76 2.68 -14.45
C ALA A 437 3.48 1.48 -13.79
N THR A 438 3.85 1.61 -12.52
CA THR A 438 4.64 0.57 -11.82
C THR A 438 3.88 -0.74 -11.63
N TRP A 439 2.55 -0.71 -11.58
CA TRP A 439 1.71 -1.91 -11.55
C TRP A 439 1.93 -2.80 -12.79
N ALA A 440 2.24 -2.21 -13.95
CA ALA A 440 2.45 -2.94 -15.19
C ALA A 440 3.73 -3.80 -15.15
N ARG A 441 4.67 -3.47 -14.28
CA ARG A 441 5.88 -4.27 -14.05
C ARG A 441 5.55 -5.57 -13.30
N TRP A 442 4.67 -5.50 -12.31
CA TRP A 442 4.15 -6.69 -11.64
C TRP A 442 3.28 -7.55 -12.57
N ALA A 443 2.45 -6.91 -13.40
CA ALA A 443 1.69 -7.61 -14.44
C ALA A 443 2.63 -8.35 -15.42
N SER A 444 3.70 -7.69 -15.87
CA SER A 444 4.72 -8.30 -16.74
C SER A 444 5.41 -9.50 -16.08
N ALA A 445 5.76 -9.40 -14.78
CA ALA A 445 6.35 -10.50 -14.04
C ALA A 445 5.36 -11.68 -13.85
N GLY A 446 4.08 -11.40 -13.60
CA GLY A 446 3.04 -12.43 -13.54
C GLY A 446 2.86 -13.15 -14.87
N VAL A 447 2.82 -12.43 -15.99
CA VAL A 447 2.78 -13.02 -17.33
C VAL A 447 4.04 -13.85 -17.60
N ALA A 448 5.22 -13.35 -17.25
CA ALA A 448 6.48 -14.06 -17.43
C ALA A 448 6.56 -15.37 -16.61
N ALA A 449 6.04 -15.36 -15.38
CA ALA A 449 5.92 -16.56 -14.56
C ALA A 449 4.96 -17.58 -15.19
N LEU A 450 3.86 -17.14 -15.81
CA LEU A 450 2.97 -18.01 -16.56
C LEU A 450 3.64 -18.59 -17.81
N ILE A 451 4.41 -17.79 -18.56
CA ILE A 451 5.19 -18.27 -19.71
C ILE A 451 6.14 -19.41 -19.27
N MET A 452 6.84 -19.27 -18.14
CA MET A 452 7.68 -20.36 -17.62
C MET A 452 6.89 -21.63 -17.27
N ALA A 453 5.61 -21.49 -16.90
CA ALA A 453 4.82 -22.59 -16.35
C ALA A 453 4.02 -23.37 -17.40
N VAL A 454 3.49 -22.70 -18.42
CA VAL A 454 2.61 -23.32 -19.42
C VAL A 454 3.20 -24.55 -20.14
N PRO A 455 4.51 -24.64 -20.44
CA PRO A 455 5.05 -25.82 -21.12
C PRO A 455 4.86 -27.12 -20.32
N PHE A 456 5.13 -27.11 -19.02
CA PHE A 456 4.97 -28.30 -18.19
C PHE A 456 3.55 -28.50 -17.67
N LEU A 457 2.75 -27.42 -17.57
CA LEU A 457 1.32 -27.52 -17.24
C LEU A 457 0.54 -28.22 -18.36
N PHE A 458 0.94 -28.02 -19.62
CA PHE A 458 0.33 -28.65 -20.79
C PHE A 458 1.09 -29.87 -21.30
N TRP A 459 2.08 -30.37 -20.54
CA TRP A 459 2.83 -31.58 -20.88
C TRP A 459 3.41 -31.56 -22.29
N THR A 460 4.20 -30.53 -22.62
CA THR A 460 4.75 -30.45 -23.97
C THR A 460 5.87 -31.43 -24.24
N GLU A 461 5.72 -32.17 -25.34
CA GLU A 461 6.77 -33.05 -25.89
C GLU A 461 7.77 -32.24 -26.74
N ASN A 462 7.51 -30.95 -26.98
CA ASN A 462 8.36 -30.09 -27.80
C ASN A 462 9.54 -29.51 -26.98
N PRO A 463 10.78 -29.98 -27.20
CA PRO A 463 11.94 -29.52 -26.42
C PRO A 463 12.29 -28.06 -26.68
N ALA A 464 12.02 -27.55 -27.88
CA ALA A 464 12.33 -26.17 -28.24
C ALA A 464 11.38 -25.19 -27.56
N ALA A 465 10.08 -25.51 -27.49
CA ALA A 465 9.09 -24.73 -26.76
C ALA A 465 9.43 -24.70 -25.25
N PHE A 466 9.64 -25.88 -24.64
CA PHE A 466 9.98 -25.98 -23.22
C PHE A 466 11.24 -25.17 -22.85
N LEU A 467 12.31 -25.29 -23.65
CA LEU A 467 13.55 -24.55 -23.43
C LEU A 467 13.35 -23.03 -23.56
N SER A 468 12.70 -22.60 -24.63
CA SER A 468 12.55 -21.20 -24.95
C SER A 468 11.67 -20.50 -23.91
N ASP A 469 10.53 -21.08 -23.56
CA ASP A 469 9.58 -20.51 -22.59
C ASP A 469 10.16 -20.38 -21.19
N THR A 470 10.85 -21.41 -20.71
CA THR A 470 11.47 -21.37 -19.37
C THR A 470 12.58 -20.32 -19.29
N LEU A 471 13.40 -20.16 -20.33
CA LEU A 471 14.44 -19.11 -20.38
C LEU A 471 13.84 -17.72 -20.54
N VAL A 472 12.97 -17.53 -21.53
CA VAL A 472 12.38 -16.22 -21.83
C VAL A 472 11.54 -15.72 -20.66
N GLY A 473 10.73 -16.58 -20.07
CA GLY A 473 9.94 -16.22 -18.90
C GLY A 473 10.82 -15.87 -17.69
N ALA A 474 11.93 -16.58 -17.44
CA ALA A 474 12.85 -16.23 -16.36
C ALA A 474 13.53 -14.87 -16.60
N PHE A 475 14.00 -14.60 -17.83
CA PHE A 475 14.58 -13.29 -18.19
C PHE A 475 13.55 -12.17 -18.10
N ALA A 476 12.36 -12.37 -18.65
CA ALA A 476 11.30 -11.37 -18.66
C ALA A 476 10.86 -11.02 -17.23
N PHE A 477 10.76 -12.02 -16.35
CA PHE A 477 10.49 -11.82 -14.93
C PHE A 477 11.59 -10.98 -14.27
N GLY A 478 12.85 -11.39 -14.41
CA GLY A 478 13.99 -10.69 -13.83
C GLY A 478 14.11 -9.24 -14.30
N LEU A 479 13.90 -8.98 -15.60
CA LEU A 479 13.93 -7.62 -16.17
C LEU A 479 12.72 -6.78 -15.75
N ALA A 480 11.55 -7.39 -15.54
CA ALA A 480 10.35 -6.68 -15.13
C ALA A 480 10.50 -6.09 -13.71
N VAL A 481 10.96 -6.88 -12.74
CA VAL A 481 10.96 -6.49 -11.31
C VAL A 481 12.36 -6.30 -10.71
N GLY A 482 13.42 -6.81 -11.34
CA GLY A 482 14.80 -6.69 -10.87
C GLY A 482 15.50 -5.39 -11.29
N ALA A 483 15.02 -4.73 -12.34
CA ALA A 483 15.53 -3.43 -12.74
C ALA A 483 15.17 -2.33 -11.72
N LYS A 484 16.08 -1.40 -11.42
CA LYS A 484 15.76 -0.21 -10.61
C LYS A 484 14.83 0.74 -11.36
N PRO A 485 14.05 1.61 -10.70
CA PRO A 485 13.77 1.60 -9.27
C PRO A 485 12.99 0.35 -8.90
N GLU A 486 13.18 -0.20 -7.70
CA GLU A 486 12.43 -1.36 -7.25
C GLU A 486 10.91 -1.05 -7.19
N PRO A 487 10.03 -1.89 -7.77
CA PRO A 487 8.59 -1.66 -7.71
C PRO A 487 8.03 -2.07 -6.33
N GLY A 488 7.28 -1.20 -5.67
CA GLY A 488 6.54 -1.52 -4.43
C GLY A 488 6.95 -0.75 -3.18
N PRO A 489 8.25 -0.63 -2.81
CA PRO A 489 8.65 0.00 -1.55
C PRO A 489 8.08 1.41 -1.33
N SER A 490 7.74 1.74 -0.08
CA SER A 490 7.27 3.07 0.31
C SER A 490 8.35 4.13 0.12
N VAL A 491 7.93 5.41 0.09
CA VAL A 491 8.84 6.56 -0.01
C VAL A 491 9.85 6.53 1.13
N VAL A 492 9.37 6.33 2.36
CA VAL A 492 10.20 6.31 3.57
C VAL A 492 11.12 5.09 3.54
N ALA A 493 10.59 3.89 3.25
CA ALA A 493 11.38 2.67 3.14
C ALA A 493 12.54 2.79 2.12
N THR A 494 12.32 3.48 1.00
CA THR A 494 13.33 3.64 -0.06
C THR A 494 14.39 4.68 0.27
N MET A 495 14.01 5.73 1.00
CA MET A 495 14.84 6.92 1.19
C MET A 495 15.65 6.89 2.49
N THR A 496 15.13 6.28 3.55
CA THR A 496 15.71 6.35 4.90
C THR A 496 16.05 4.97 5.44
N GLY A 497 16.53 4.88 6.69
CA GLY A 497 16.80 3.64 7.41
C GLY A 497 18.17 2.97 7.11
N PRO A 498 18.61 2.06 8.00
CA PRO A 498 19.92 1.43 7.89
C PRO A 498 19.96 0.35 6.80
N ALA A 499 21.18 -0.01 6.38
CA ALA A 499 21.43 -1.16 5.52
C ALA A 499 21.55 -2.47 6.33
N ILE A 500 22.21 -2.40 7.50
CA ILE A 500 22.39 -3.52 8.43
C ILE A 500 21.26 -3.46 9.47
N PRO A 501 20.60 -4.59 9.81
CA PRO A 501 19.57 -4.59 10.85
C PRO A 501 20.13 -4.15 12.22
N PRO A 502 19.36 -3.42 13.04
CA PRO A 502 19.82 -2.97 14.36
C PRO A 502 20.32 -4.12 15.25
N GLY A 503 21.55 -4.00 15.73
CA GLY A 503 22.21 -4.99 16.58
C GLY A 503 22.83 -6.18 15.84
N TRP A 504 22.80 -6.18 14.51
CA TRP A 504 23.47 -7.18 13.69
C TRP A 504 24.88 -6.73 13.31
N SER A 505 25.81 -7.68 13.18
CA SER A 505 27.20 -7.41 12.77
C SER A 505 27.38 -7.34 11.25
N TYR A 506 26.45 -7.91 10.47
CA TYR A 506 26.47 -7.92 9.00
C TYR A 506 25.06 -7.78 8.42
N ASN A 507 24.98 -7.54 7.10
CA ASN A 507 23.71 -7.45 6.39
C ASN A 507 23.29 -8.82 5.84
N PRO A 508 22.17 -9.41 6.30
CA PRO A 508 21.68 -10.69 5.78
C PRO A 508 21.09 -10.60 4.37
N SER A 509 20.71 -9.41 3.90
CA SER A 509 20.26 -9.14 2.52
C SER A 509 21.41 -8.78 1.56
N ALA A 510 22.67 -8.88 2.02
CA ALA A 510 23.84 -8.64 1.19
C ALA A 510 23.90 -9.57 -0.04
N TRP A 511 24.60 -9.15 -1.08
CA TRP A 511 24.81 -10.03 -2.24
C TRP A 511 25.66 -11.24 -1.87
N THR A 512 26.66 -11.06 -1.00
CA THR A 512 27.49 -12.18 -0.52
C THR A 512 26.67 -13.25 0.19
N GLN A 513 25.57 -12.90 0.87
CA GLN A 513 24.71 -13.88 1.54
C GLN A 513 23.71 -14.55 0.60
N ARG A 514 23.26 -13.85 -0.45
CA ARG A 514 22.28 -14.36 -1.42
C ARG A 514 22.90 -15.20 -2.52
N LEU A 515 24.13 -14.90 -2.94
CA LEU A 515 24.77 -15.56 -4.07
C LEU A 515 25.00 -17.07 -3.87
N PRO A 516 25.39 -17.59 -2.68
CA PRO A 516 25.44 -19.03 -2.43
C PRO A 516 24.11 -19.72 -2.68
N ILE A 517 23.01 -19.13 -2.20
CA ILE A 517 21.65 -19.63 -2.41
C ILE A 517 21.32 -19.69 -3.91
N ILE A 518 21.60 -18.62 -4.64
CA ILE A 518 21.35 -18.53 -6.09
C ILE A 518 22.19 -19.57 -6.86
N LEU A 519 23.45 -19.77 -6.50
CA LEU A 519 24.33 -20.74 -7.14
C LEU A 519 23.87 -22.18 -6.89
N LEU A 520 23.40 -22.50 -5.68
CA LEU A 520 22.84 -23.81 -5.34
C LEU A 520 21.50 -24.05 -6.05
N ALA A 521 20.63 -23.05 -6.10
CA ALA A 521 19.39 -23.10 -6.86
C ALA A 521 19.64 -23.29 -8.36
N LEU A 522 20.72 -22.72 -8.91
CA LEU A 522 21.12 -22.96 -10.31
C LEU A 522 21.50 -24.43 -10.54
N VAL A 523 22.23 -25.06 -9.62
CA VAL A 523 22.51 -26.51 -9.69
C VAL A 523 21.20 -27.30 -9.67
N GLY A 524 20.30 -26.96 -8.74
CA GLY A 524 18.97 -27.55 -8.65
C GLY A 524 18.16 -27.41 -9.94
N LEU A 525 18.14 -26.22 -10.55
CA LEU A 525 17.47 -25.93 -11.81
C LEU A 525 18.03 -26.77 -12.96
N LEU A 526 19.35 -26.87 -13.10
CA LEU A 526 19.99 -27.64 -14.17
C LEU A 526 19.67 -29.13 -14.05
N VAL A 527 19.72 -29.67 -12.83
CA VAL A 527 19.33 -31.06 -12.56
C VAL A 527 17.85 -31.27 -12.86
N ALA A 528 16.98 -30.45 -12.28
CA ALA A 528 15.54 -30.56 -12.44
C ALA A 528 15.14 -30.47 -13.92
N ARG A 529 15.69 -29.51 -14.68
CA ARG A 529 15.46 -29.37 -16.11
C ARG A 529 15.86 -30.62 -16.90
N TYR A 530 16.99 -31.24 -16.57
CA TYR A 530 17.44 -32.47 -17.24
C TYR A 530 16.48 -33.63 -16.96
N LEU A 531 16.01 -33.77 -15.72
CA LEU A 531 15.02 -34.77 -15.33
C LEU A 531 13.65 -34.52 -15.99
N THR A 532 13.22 -33.26 -16.08
CA THR A 532 11.98 -32.86 -16.76
C THR A 532 11.99 -33.23 -18.23
N ALA A 533 13.12 -33.02 -18.93
CA ALA A 533 13.23 -33.39 -20.34
C ALA A 533 12.94 -34.89 -20.55
N TYR A 534 13.37 -35.75 -19.64
CA TYR A 534 13.04 -37.17 -19.71
C TYR A 534 11.57 -37.46 -19.37
N GLN A 535 11.01 -36.79 -18.34
CA GLN A 535 9.59 -36.97 -17.98
C GLN A 535 8.61 -36.50 -19.06
N LEU A 536 9.01 -35.51 -19.86
CA LEU A 536 8.27 -35.00 -21.00
C LEU A 536 8.60 -35.74 -22.31
N GLU A 537 9.32 -36.87 -22.23
CA GLU A 537 9.68 -37.70 -23.39
C GLU A 537 10.52 -36.97 -24.47
N GLN A 538 11.21 -35.89 -24.09
CA GLN A 538 12.06 -35.09 -24.99
C GLN A 538 13.45 -35.69 -25.20
N ILE A 539 13.87 -36.59 -24.31
CA ILE A 539 15.14 -37.32 -24.36
C ILE A 539 14.92 -38.79 -23.97
N ASP A 540 15.72 -39.69 -24.54
CA ASP A 540 15.52 -41.14 -24.40
C ASP A 540 16.03 -41.73 -23.08
N GLY A 541 16.87 -41.00 -22.33
CA GLY A 541 17.50 -41.54 -21.12
C GLY A 541 18.19 -40.50 -20.24
N VAL A 542 18.42 -40.88 -18.99
CA VAL A 542 19.03 -40.06 -17.95
C VAL A 542 20.33 -40.68 -17.47
N TRP A 543 21.32 -39.87 -17.15
CA TRP A 543 22.56 -40.36 -16.55
C TRP A 543 22.39 -40.76 -15.08
N ASP A 544 22.59 -42.05 -14.76
CA ASP A 544 22.77 -42.56 -13.39
C ASP A 544 23.93 -43.58 -13.34
N PRO A 545 25.06 -43.25 -12.70
CA PRO A 545 26.23 -44.12 -12.66
C PRO A 545 26.23 -45.13 -11.50
N PHE A 546 25.33 -45.00 -10.53
CA PHE A 546 25.43 -45.75 -9.26
C PHE A 546 24.25 -46.69 -9.01
N PHE A 547 23.06 -46.36 -9.50
CA PHE A 547 21.85 -47.09 -9.16
C PHE A 547 21.20 -47.70 -10.39
N SER A 548 20.88 -48.99 -10.31
CA SER A 548 20.09 -49.71 -11.32
C SER A 548 18.59 -49.47 -11.11
N GLY A 549 17.80 -49.67 -12.17
CA GLY A 549 16.34 -49.66 -12.07
C GLY A 549 15.79 -50.82 -11.25
N LEU A 550 14.46 -50.90 -11.22
CA LEU A 550 13.75 -51.92 -10.46
C LEU A 550 13.89 -53.31 -11.10
N PRO A 551 13.82 -54.42 -10.33
CA PRO A 551 13.96 -55.77 -10.87
C PRO A 551 12.96 -56.11 -11.99
N ASP A 552 11.78 -55.51 -11.94
CA ASP A 552 10.68 -55.61 -12.90
C ASP A 552 10.79 -54.63 -14.09
N GLU A 553 11.68 -53.63 -14.00
CA GLU A 553 12.00 -52.69 -15.08
C GLU A 553 13.52 -52.63 -15.36
N PRO A 554 14.17 -53.75 -15.74
CA PRO A 554 15.63 -53.84 -15.83
C PRO A 554 16.26 -52.96 -16.93
N GLN A 555 15.43 -52.42 -17.83
CA GLN A 555 15.86 -51.53 -18.91
C GLN A 555 16.15 -50.10 -18.41
N LYS A 556 15.58 -49.71 -17.27
CA LYS A 556 15.75 -48.38 -16.68
C LYS A 556 16.94 -48.36 -15.71
N ASN A 557 17.57 -47.21 -15.55
CA ASN A 557 18.43 -46.96 -14.40
C ASN A 557 17.64 -46.45 -13.18
N GLY A 558 18.33 -46.26 -12.04
CA GLY A 558 17.69 -45.86 -10.78
C GLY A 558 16.98 -44.51 -10.86
N THR A 559 17.62 -43.51 -11.49
CA THR A 559 17.01 -42.19 -11.70
C THR A 559 15.76 -42.26 -12.57
N GLU A 560 15.82 -42.97 -13.70
CA GLU A 560 14.68 -43.16 -14.60
C GLU A 560 13.50 -43.87 -13.92
N ALA A 561 13.78 -44.89 -13.10
CA ALA A 561 12.77 -45.62 -12.34
C ALA A 561 12.09 -44.74 -11.27
N VAL A 562 12.85 -43.87 -10.59
CA VAL A 562 12.30 -42.98 -9.56
C VAL A 562 11.38 -41.91 -10.15
N ILE A 563 11.84 -41.20 -11.19
CA ILE A 563 11.09 -40.08 -11.79
C ILE A 563 9.93 -40.52 -12.69
N THR A 564 9.79 -41.83 -12.94
CA THR A 564 8.62 -42.41 -13.63
C THR A 564 7.80 -43.34 -12.74
N SER A 565 8.10 -43.35 -11.42
CA SER A 565 7.41 -44.17 -10.43
C SER A 565 5.93 -43.81 -10.28
N SER A 566 5.16 -44.71 -9.68
CA SER A 566 3.74 -44.46 -9.34
C SER A 566 3.55 -43.25 -8.43
N VAL A 567 4.51 -42.95 -7.56
CA VAL A 567 4.51 -41.76 -6.70
C VAL A 567 4.72 -40.49 -7.52
N SER A 568 5.65 -40.49 -8.46
CA SER A 568 5.89 -39.35 -9.36
C SER A 568 4.68 -39.09 -10.27
N ARG A 569 4.13 -40.16 -10.87
CA ARG A 569 2.93 -40.12 -11.73
C ARG A 569 1.62 -39.79 -11.00
N ALA A 570 1.62 -39.77 -9.67
CA ALA A 570 0.44 -39.36 -8.89
C ALA A 570 0.16 -37.85 -9.01
N PHE A 571 1.15 -37.06 -9.42
CA PHE A 571 0.99 -35.62 -9.66
C PHE A 571 0.48 -35.37 -11.10
N PRO A 572 -0.39 -34.36 -11.29
CA PRO A 572 -0.92 -34.02 -12.61
C PRO A 572 0.11 -33.32 -13.53
N ILE A 573 1.29 -33.01 -13.02
CA ILE A 573 2.39 -32.34 -13.71
C ILE A 573 3.70 -33.05 -13.38
N PRO A 574 4.73 -32.96 -14.25
CA PRO A 574 6.03 -33.55 -13.95
C PRO A 574 6.62 -32.93 -12.69
N ASP A 575 6.93 -33.76 -11.69
CA ASP A 575 7.43 -33.32 -10.39
C ASP A 575 8.80 -32.61 -10.50
N ALA A 576 9.68 -33.07 -11.40
CA ALA A 576 10.94 -32.40 -11.68
C ALA A 576 10.72 -31.02 -12.31
N ALA A 577 9.66 -30.85 -13.13
CA ALA A 577 9.34 -29.54 -13.70
C ALA A 577 8.87 -28.55 -12.63
N LEU A 578 8.04 -29.01 -11.69
CA LEU A 578 7.61 -28.20 -10.55
C LEU A 578 8.80 -27.78 -9.67
N GLY A 579 9.73 -28.71 -9.42
CA GLY A 579 11.00 -28.41 -8.75
C GLY A 579 11.84 -27.39 -9.53
N GLY A 580 12.01 -27.59 -10.83
CA GLY A 580 12.75 -26.68 -11.72
C GLY A 580 12.16 -25.27 -11.76
N TYR A 581 10.84 -25.16 -11.87
CA TYR A 581 10.12 -23.89 -11.80
C TYR A 581 10.38 -23.18 -10.47
N THR A 582 10.38 -23.93 -9.37
CA THR A 582 10.67 -23.39 -8.04
C THR A 582 12.11 -22.86 -7.95
N TYR A 583 13.10 -23.63 -8.41
CA TYR A 583 14.49 -23.17 -8.47
C TYR A 583 14.67 -21.94 -9.36
N ALA A 584 14.00 -21.88 -10.51
CA ALA A 584 14.03 -20.70 -11.38
C ALA A 584 13.46 -19.46 -10.67
N LEU A 585 12.34 -19.61 -9.96
CA LEU A 585 11.76 -18.56 -9.15
C LEU A 585 12.65 -18.16 -7.96
N GLU A 586 13.35 -19.09 -7.31
CA GLU A 586 14.33 -18.81 -6.26
C GLU A 586 15.48 -17.96 -6.80
N ILE A 587 15.99 -18.27 -8.00
CA ILE A 587 17.05 -17.49 -8.64
C ILE A 587 16.58 -16.06 -8.91
N VAL A 588 15.44 -15.88 -9.58
CA VAL A 588 14.96 -14.53 -9.94
C VAL A 588 14.58 -13.73 -8.70
N THR A 589 13.90 -14.32 -7.72
CA THR A 589 13.55 -13.61 -6.46
C THR A 589 14.77 -13.36 -5.57
N GLY A 590 15.79 -14.21 -5.62
CA GLY A 590 17.09 -14.01 -4.99
C GLY A 590 17.84 -12.79 -5.56
N ILE A 591 17.78 -12.60 -6.88
CA ILE A 591 18.36 -11.46 -7.59
C ILE A 591 17.57 -10.17 -7.30
N VAL A 592 16.23 -10.25 -7.23
CA VAL A 592 15.36 -9.09 -7.03
C VAL A 592 15.53 -8.47 -5.63
N GLY A 593 15.45 -7.14 -5.60
CA GLY A 593 15.46 -6.36 -4.37
C GLY A 593 16.83 -5.80 -3.99
N SER A 594 16.79 -4.74 -3.20
CA SER A 594 17.99 -4.05 -2.70
C SER A 594 18.62 -4.77 -1.51
N ARG A 595 19.81 -4.32 -1.09
CA ARG A 595 20.45 -4.72 0.19
C ARG A 595 19.62 -4.34 1.43
N ALA A 596 18.56 -3.56 1.29
CA ALA A 596 17.64 -3.20 2.35
C ALA A 596 16.31 -3.98 2.27
N ARG A 597 16.21 -5.01 1.42
CA ARG A 597 14.94 -5.73 1.19
C ARG A 597 14.36 -6.37 2.45
N TRP A 598 15.18 -6.72 3.45
CA TRP A 598 14.71 -7.19 4.76
C TRP A 598 13.71 -6.23 5.43
N ARG A 599 13.78 -4.92 5.15
CA ARG A 599 12.83 -3.89 5.62
C ARG A 599 12.02 -3.23 4.52
N SER A 600 12.54 -3.14 3.29
CA SER A 600 11.85 -2.44 2.19
C SER A 600 10.88 -3.33 1.43
N MET A 601 11.07 -4.66 1.46
CA MET A 601 10.20 -5.65 0.82
C MET A 601 10.07 -6.92 1.69
N PRO A 602 9.54 -6.84 2.92
CA PRO A 602 9.42 -8.00 3.80
C PRO A 602 8.73 -9.20 3.15
N TRP A 603 7.65 -8.97 2.41
CA TRP A 603 6.92 -10.04 1.73
C TRP A 603 7.79 -10.84 0.74
N LEU A 604 8.75 -10.18 0.06
CA LEU A 604 9.64 -10.85 -0.89
C LEU A 604 10.64 -11.74 -0.16
N VAL A 605 11.14 -11.30 1.00
CA VAL A 605 12.02 -12.12 1.85
C VAL A 605 11.26 -13.33 2.39
N PHE A 606 10.02 -13.16 2.81
CA PHE A 606 9.17 -14.27 3.23
C PHE A 606 8.89 -15.24 2.09
N LEU A 607 8.55 -14.74 0.90
CA LEU A 607 8.37 -15.59 -0.28
C LEU A 607 9.64 -16.38 -0.56
N PHE A 608 10.79 -15.71 -0.62
CA PHE A 608 12.09 -16.34 -0.86
C PHE A 608 12.41 -17.43 0.17
N GLY A 609 12.23 -17.17 1.46
CA GLY A 609 12.45 -18.17 2.51
C GLY A 609 11.41 -19.32 2.50
N LEU A 610 10.15 -19.02 2.14
CA LEU A 610 9.08 -20.01 1.99
C LEU A 610 9.33 -20.96 0.81
N MET A 611 9.97 -20.48 -0.26
CA MET A 611 10.36 -21.33 -1.38
C MET A 611 11.43 -22.33 -0.95
N ILE A 612 12.39 -21.91 -0.11
CA ILE A 612 13.53 -22.76 0.29
C ILE A 612 13.13 -23.79 1.36
N ALA A 613 12.45 -23.38 2.43
CA ALA A 613 12.24 -24.24 3.59
C ALA A 613 11.16 -25.32 3.36
N PRO A 614 9.87 -24.99 3.15
CA PRO A 614 8.84 -25.97 2.82
C PRO A 614 9.16 -26.86 1.61
N LEU A 615 9.67 -26.30 0.50
CA LEU A 615 10.00 -27.11 -0.66
C LEU A 615 11.23 -27.99 -0.42
N GLY A 616 12.20 -27.50 0.36
CA GLY A 616 13.30 -28.31 0.86
C GLY A 616 12.79 -29.53 1.63
N VAL A 617 11.80 -29.34 2.52
CA VAL A 617 11.15 -30.44 3.23
C VAL A 617 10.47 -31.43 2.27
N VAL A 618 9.71 -30.95 1.28
CA VAL A 618 9.07 -31.83 0.28
C VAL A 618 10.13 -32.62 -0.50
N SER A 619 11.22 -31.96 -0.91
CA SER A 619 12.33 -32.59 -1.63
C SER A 619 13.01 -33.67 -0.79
N ILE A 620 13.27 -33.38 0.49
CA ILE A 620 13.87 -34.34 1.44
C ILE A 620 12.92 -35.53 1.68
N LEU A 621 11.62 -35.28 1.86
CA LEU A 621 10.63 -36.34 2.01
C LEU A 621 10.58 -37.24 0.77
N PHE A 622 10.68 -36.66 -0.43
CA PHE A 622 10.72 -37.43 -1.67
C PHE A 622 11.94 -38.34 -1.71
N VAL A 623 13.12 -37.85 -1.32
CA VAL A 623 14.35 -38.66 -1.24
C VAL A 623 14.23 -39.77 -0.19
N ILE A 624 13.61 -39.51 0.97
CA ILE A 624 13.38 -40.53 2.01
C ILE A 624 12.51 -41.68 1.48
N ILE A 625 11.50 -41.37 0.67
CA ILE A 625 10.54 -42.35 0.16
C ILE A 625 11.16 -43.25 -0.94
N GLN A 626 12.19 -42.81 -1.66
CA GLN A 626 12.79 -43.54 -2.79
C GLN A 626 13.16 -44.99 -2.45
N PRO A 627 14.09 -45.29 -1.50
CA PRO A 627 14.47 -46.67 -1.23
C PRO A 627 13.45 -47.47 -0.40
N ILE A 628 12.47 -46.79 0.23
CA ILE A 628 11.47 -47.40 1.10
C ILE A 628 10.25 -47.86 0.28
N VAL A 629 9.74 -46.99 -0.58
CA VAL A 629 8.51 -47.22 -1.34
C VAL A 629 8.78 -47.58 -2.80
N ILE A 630 9.76 -46.94 -3.44
CA ILE A 630 10.08 -47.20 -4.85
C ILE A 630 11.01 -48.41 -4.95
N GLY A 631 12.03 -48.49 -4.08
CA GLY A 631 12.95 -49.62 -4.00
C GLY A 631 14.30 -49.41 -4.71
N THR A 632 14.55 -48.21 -5.24
CA THR A 632 15.85 -47.79 -5.77
C THR A 632 16.13 -46.32 -5.42
N TRP A 633 17.28 -45.79 -5.86
CA TRP A 633 17.72 -44.42 -5.62
C TRP A 633 17.95 -43.70 -6.93
N ALA A 634 17.89 -42.38 -6.89
CA ALA A 634 18.22 -41.54 -8.03
C ALA A 634 19.41 -40.62 -7.71
N THR A 635 20.55 -40.86 -8.35
CA THR A 635 21.81 -40.12 -8.11
C THR A 635 21.60 -38.61 -8.21
N LEU A 636 20.91 -38.15 -9.26
CA LEU A 636 20.70 -36.73 -9.49
C LEU A 636 19.76 -36.08 -8.47
N THR A 637 18.76 -36.82 -7.97
CA THR A 637 17.87 -36.31 -6.92
C THR A 637 18.59 -36.17 -5.58
N LEU A 638 19.55 -37.05 -5.27
CA LEU A 638 20.40 -36.93 -4.08
C LEU A 638 21.29 -35.69 -4.15
N VAL A 639 21.85 -35.39 -5.33
CA VAL A 639 22.61 -34.15 -5.56
C VAL A 639 21.73 -32.92 -5.33
N GLY A 640 20.51 -32.93 -5.86
CA GLY A 640 19.53 -31.86 -5.62
C GLY A 640 19.18 -31.70 -4.13
N ALA A 641 18.91 -32.80 -3.44
CA ALA A 641 18.61 -32.78 -2.00
C ALA A 641 19.80 -32.29 -1.15
N ALA A 642 21.03 -32.67 -1.52
CA ALA A 642 22.23 -32.17 -0.88
C ALA A 642 22.41 -30.66 -1.09
N ALA A 643 22.17 -30.16 -2.31
CA ALA A 643 22.20 -28.72 -2.59
C ALA A 643 21.17 -27.96 -1.73
N MET A 644 19.94 -28.49 -1.61
CA MET A 644 18.90 -27.91 -0.75
C MET A 644 19.28 -27.91 0.73
N LEU A 645 19.87 -29.00 1.24
CA LEU A 645 20.37 -29.05 2.63
C LEU A 645 21.46 -28.01 2.88
N ILE A 646 22.31 -27.70 1.90
CA ILE A 646 23.32 -26.64 2.05
C ILE A 646 22.68 -25.24 1.98
N GLN A 647 21.62 -25.09 1.20
CA GLN A 647 20.93 -23.82 0.96
C GLN A 647 20.12 -23.32 2.17
N ILE A 648 19.44 -24.24 2.88
CA ILE A 648 18.56 -23.94 4.02
C ILE A 648 19.18 -22.96 5.05
N PRO A 649 20.39 -23.19 5.59
CA PRO A 649 20.92 -22.33 6.64
C PRO A 649 21.12 -20.86 6.23
N TYR A 650 21.42 -20.59 4.95
CA TYR A 650 21.63 -19.22 4.46
C TYR A 650 20.34 -18.40 4.36
N SER A 651 19.15 -19.04 4.30
CA SER A 651 17.88 -18.32 4.17
C SER A 651 17.30 -17.85 5.52
N LEU A 652 17.74 -18.45 6.63
CA LEU A 652 17.15 -18.21 7.96
C LEU A 652 17.48 -16.83 8.52
N ASP A 653 18.68 -16.32 8.22
CA ASP A 653 19.15 -15.03 8.73
C ASP A 653 18.29 -13.88 8.23
N GLU A 654 18.00 -13.86 6.92
CA GLU A 654 17.19 -12.81 6.31
C GLU A 654 15.74 -12.84 6.82
N LEU A 655 15.16 -14.05 6.93
CA LEU A 655 13.84 -14.24 7.53
C LEU A 655 13.77 -13.74 8.97
N LEU A 656 14.77 -14.06 9.79
CA LEU A 656 14.81 -13.60 11.18
C LEU A 656 14.95 -12.08 11.27
N ALA A 657 15.83 -11.48 10.47
CA ALA A 657 15.99 -10.03 10.43
C ALA A 657 14.68 -9.32 10.07
N THR A 658 13.96 -9.83 9.06
CA THR A 658 12.64 -9.32 8.69
C THR A 658 11.60 -9.54 9.80
N LEU A 659 11.57 -10.70 10.46
CA LEU A 659 10.67 -10.95 11.59
C LEU A 659 10.92 -9.98 12.76
N GLN A 660 12.19 -9.73 13.09
CA GLN A 660 12.57 -8.77 14.12
C GLN A 660 12.15 -7.34 13.74
N PHE A 661 12.33 -6.97 12.47
CA PHE A 661 11.88 -5.68 11.93
C PHE A 661 10.36 -5.52 12.02
N MET A 662 9.60 -6.48 11.49
CA MET A 662 8.14 -6.49 11.53
C MET A 662 7.64 -6.35 12.98
N ARG A 663 8.25 -7.07 13.91
CA ARG A 663 7.93 -6.97 15.35
C ARG A 663 8.21 -5.58 15.92
N ARG A 664 9.35 -4.96 15.59
CA ARG A 664 9.68 -3.58 16.04
C ARG A 664 8.65 -2.57 15.53
N ARG A 665 8.28 -2.65 14.25
CA ARG A 665 7.30 -1.73 13.66
C ARG A 665 5.89 -1.95 14.22
N ALA A 666 5.47 -3.20 14.43
CA ALA A 666 4.21 -3.49 15.11
C ALA A 666 4.20 -2.96 16.56
N GLN A 667 5.32 -3.07 17.29
CA GLN A 667 5.47 -2.49 18.64
C GLN A 667 5.45 -0.96 18.63
N ALA A 668 5.84 -0.33 17.52
CA ALA A 668 5.74 1.11 17.32
C ALA A 668 4.35 1.57 16.83
N GLY A 669 3.34 0.69 16.85
CA GLY A 669 1.96 1.02 16.47
C GLY A 669 1.71 1.06 14.96
N ARG A 670 2.64 0.60 14.13
CA ARG A 670 2.47 0.59 12.66
C ARG A 670 1.55 -0.55 12.20
N PRO A 671 0.70 -0.33 11.17
CA PRO A 671 -0.10 -1.39 10.57
C PRO A 671 0.80 -2.48 9.97
N TRP A 672 0.81 -3.67 10.56
CA TRP A 672 1.73 -4.75 10.19
C TRP A 672 1.58 -5.16 8.71
N LEU A 673 0.35 -5.20 8.17
CA LEU A 673 0.11 -5.60 6.78
C LEU A 673 0.73 -4.61 5.79
N ARG A 674 0.64 -3.31 6.09
CA ARG A 674 1.25 -2.25 5.27
C ARG A 674 2.77 -2.35 5.26
N VAL A 675 3.37 -2.50 6.45
CA VAL A 675 4.81 -2.68 6.60
C VAL A 675 5.28 -3.95 5.88
N PHE A 676 4.49 -5.02 5.91
CA PHE A 676 4.80 -6.27 5.21
C PHE A 676 4.86 -6.10 3.69
N LEU A 677 3.89 -5.37 3.10
CA LEU A 677 3.77 -5.20 1.65
C LEU A 677 4.69 -4.10 1.09
N PHE A 678 4.80 -2.97 1.77
CA PHE A 678 5.49 -1.77 1.25
C PHE A 678 6.78 -1.43 2.00
N GLY A 679 7.08 -2.11 3.10
CA GLY A 679 8.24 -1.82 3.93
C GLY A 679 8.12 -0.53 4.74
N ASP A 680 9.16 -0.23 5.52
CA ASP A 680 9.26 1.00 6.34
C ASP A 680 10.74 1.34 6.63
N THR A 681 10.98 2.43 7.34
CA THR A 681 12.26 2.75 7.98
C THR A 681 12.45 2.00 9.29
N ASP A 682 13.70 1.93 9.75
CA ASP A 682 14.08 1.39 11.05
C ASP A 682 15.12 2.29 11.72
N GLU A 683 15.43 2.04 12.99
CA GLU A 683 16.42 2.80 13.76
C GLU A 683 17.81 2.71 13.13
N GLY A 684 18.50 3.83 13.00
CA GLY A 684 19.87 3.91 12.48
C GLY A 684 19.98 4.76 11.22
N GLN A 685 21.18 5.28 10.97
CA GLN A 685 21.43 6.09 9.79
C GLN A 685 21.67 5.23 8.56
N ARG A 686 21.30 5.78 7.40
CA ARG A 686 21.66 5.20 6.12
C ARG A 686 23.16 5.42 5.89
N GLU A 687 23.97 4.44 6.26
CA GLU A 687 25.37 4.41 5.84
C GLU A 687 25.43 4.35 4.30
N LYS A 688 26.39 5.06 3.68
CA LYS A 688 26.74 4.85 2.27
C LYS A 688 27.53 3.56 2.20
N PRO A 689 26.94 2.42 1.83
CA PRO A 689 27.70 1.18 1.84
C PRO A 689 28.66 1.24 0.66
N GLY A 690 29.93 0.88 0.87
CA GLY A 690 30.79 0.50 -0.24
C GLY A 690 30.18 -0.70 -0.98
N ASP A 691 30.49 -0.83 -2.27
CA ASP A 691 30.11 -2.04 -3.00
C ASP A 691 30.86 -3.24 -2.41
N GLU A 692 30.12 -4.32 -2.14
CA GLU A 692 30.70 -5.54 -1.58
C GLU A 692 31.70 -6.18 -2.54
N PHE A 693 31.52 -5.96 -3.85
CA PHE A 693 32.34 -6.52 -4.91
C PHE A 693 33.56 -5.67 -5.28
N ASP A 694 33.68 -4.45 -4.75
CA ASP A 694 34.91 -3.64 -4.87
C ASP A 694 36.06 -4.19 -3.99
N ARG A 695 35.75 -5.16 -3.12
CA ARG A 695 36.70 -5.80 -2.21
C ARG A 695 37.47 -6.92 -2.91
N ARG A 696 38.56 -7.40 -2.29
CA ARG A 696 39.36 -8.50 -2.84
C ARG A 696 38.50 -9.78 -2.97
N PRO A 697 38.61 -10.54 -4.08
CA PRO A 697 37.79 -11.73 -4.32
C PRO A 697 37.82 -12.76 -3.19
N GLY A 698 38.97 -12.98 -2.56
CA GLY A 698 39.10 -13.91 -1.43
C GLY A 698 38.26 -13.51 -0.21
N THR A 699 38.11 -12.21 0.06
CA THR A 699 37.26 -11.71 1.14
C THR A 699 35.79 -11.89 0.81
N VAL A 700 35.40 -11.62 -0.45
CA VAL A 700 34.03 -11.84 -0.92
C VAL A 700 33.64 -13.31 -0.80
N LEU A 701 34.51 -14.22 -1.25
CA LEU A 701 34.29 -15.66 -1.13
C LEU A 701 34.23 -16.12 0.34
N ALA A 702 35.08 -15.58 1.22
CA ALA A 702 35.02 -15.89 2.64
C ALA A 702 33.68 -15.46 3.27
N ASP A 703 33.19 -14.26 2.94
CA ASP A 703 31.90 -13.76 3.44
C ASP A 703 30.71 -14.57 2.90
N MET A 704 30.82 -15.08 1.66
CA MET A 704 29.79 -15.91 1.02
C MET A 704 29.59 -17.25 1.75
N TRP A 705 30.67 -17.87 2.20
CA TRP A 705 30.60 -19.20 2.84
C TRP A 705 30.66 -19.15 4.38
N GLY A 706 30.91 -17.98 4.96
CA GLY A 706 31.09 -17.80 6.41
C GLY A 706 30.10 -16.85 7.07
N GLY A 707 29.30 -16.09 6.33
CA GLY A 707 28.31 -15.17 6.90
C GLY A 707 27.15 -15.93 7.54
N GLY A 708 27.07 -15.89 8.86
CA GLY A 708 25.97 -16.47 9.65
C GLY A 708 25.82 -18.00 9.64
N VAL A 709 26.51 -18.69 8.75
CA VAL A 709 26.55 -20.15 8.64
C VAL A 709 27.91 -20.66 9.12
N SER A 710 27.89 -21.57 10.08
CA SER A 710 29.10 -22.24 10.54
C SER A 710 28.81 -23.69 10.95
N LEU A 711 29.73 -24.60 10.64
CA LEU A 711 29.61 -26.02 11.00
C LEU A 711 30.65 -26.37 12.09
N PRO A 712 30.27 -26.34 13.38
CA PRO A 712 31.11 -26.81 14.48
C PRO A 712 31.56 -28.26 14.24
N TRP A 713 32.75 -28.60 14.74
CA TRP A 713 33.31 -29.95 14.59
C TRP A 713 32.35 -31.05 15.07
N SER A 714 31.59 -30.80 16.14
CA SER A 714 30.63 -31.77 16.68
C SER A 714 29.48 -32.05 15.72
N LEU A 715 28.95 -31.00 15.07
CA LEU A 715 27.93 -31.15 14.03
C LEU A 715 28.51 -31.75 12.75
N GLY A 716 29.76 -31.47 12.41
CA GLY A 716 30.46 -32.10 11.29
C GLY A 716 30.59 -33.62 11.46
N ILE A 717 30.98 -34.08 12.66
CA ILE A 717 31.02 -35.51 12.97
C ILE A 717 29.60 -36.10 13.00
N ALA A 718 28.63 -35.40 13.59
CA ALA A 718 27.24 -35.85 13.58
C ALA A 718 26.69 -36.00 12.15
N ALA A 719 27.08 -35.11 11.22
CA ALA A 719 26.68 -35.20 9.81
C ALA A 719 27.27 -36.44 9.13
N LEU A 720 28.54 -36.75 9.39
CA LEU A 720 29.17 -37.97 8.87
C LEU A 720 28.47 -39.23 9.41
N LEU A 721 28.14 -39.25 10.70
CA LEU A 721 27.42 -40.36 11.32
C LEU A 721 25.99 -40.50 10.78
N ALA A 722 25.24 -39.40 10.68
CA ALA A 722 23.90 -39.39 10.10
C ALA A 722 23.91 -39.80 8.62
N GLY A 723 24.91 -39.34 7.85
CA GLY A 723 25.12 -39.76 6.46
C GLY A 723 25.44 -41.24 6.34
N SER A 724 26.19 -41.82 7.29
CA SER A 724 26.48 -43.27 7.27
C SER A 724 25.23 -44.14 7.42
N LEU A 725 24.19 -43.65 8.12
CA LEU A 725 22.92 -44.36 8.27
C LEU A 725 22.18 -44.56 6.95
N LEU A 726 22.39 -43.66 5.98
CA LEU A 726 21.79 -43.76 4.65
C LEU A 726 22.33 -44.98 3.86
N PHE A 727 23.49 -45.50 4.25
CA PHE A 727 24.20 -46.58 3.56
C PHE A 727 24.26 -47.87 4.37
N THR A 728 23.41 -48.08 5.38
CA THR A 728 23.42 -49.31 6.21
C THR A 728 23.07 -50.56 5.41
N ARG A 729 22.24 -50.42 4.36
CA ARG A 729 21.96 -51.50 3.39
C ARG A 729 23.22 -52.00 2.69
N LEU A 730 24.16 -51.11 2.35
CA LEU A 730 25.45 -51.44 1.72
C LEU A 730 26.48 -51.90 2.76
N SER A 731 26.57 -51.19 3.89
CA SER A 731 27.64 -51.37 4.87
C SER A 731 27.44 -52.61 5.75
N PHE A 732 26.19 -52.96 6.04
CA PHE A 732 25.84 -54.06 6.96
C PHE A 732 24.94 -55.12 6.31
N GLY A 733 24.59 -54.98 5.03
CA GLY A 733 23.60 -55.84 4.39
C GLY A 733 22.21 -55.71 5.03
N ALA A 734 21.90 -54.56 5.64
CA ALA A 734 20.67 -54.32 6.36
C ALA A 734 19.44 -54.44 5.43
N GLN A 735 18.37 -55.06 5.91
CA GLN A 735 17.12 -55.23 5.17
C GLN A 735 15.90 -54.99 6.07
N GLY A 736 14.74 -54.74 5.46
CA GLY A 736 13.46 -54.57 6.16
C GLY A 736 13.40 -53.29 7.00
N ALA A 737 12.45 -53.28 7.96
CA ALA A 737 12.06 -52.08 8.71
C ALA A 737 13.20 -51.40 9.49
N MET A 738 14.26 -52.13 9.86
CA MET A 738 15.41 -51.54 10.55
C MET A 738 16.24 -50.65 9.63
N ALA A 739 16.45 -51.07 8.38
CA ALA A 739 17.14 -50.25 7.38
C ALA A 739 16.31 -49.02 6.97
N ASP A 740 14.99 -49.16 6.92
CA ASP A 740 14.07 -48.05 6.63
C ASP A 740 14.10 -47.00 7.75
N ALA A 741 14.11 -47.47 9.01
CA ALA A 741 14.23 -46.58 10.16
C ALA A 741 15.55 -45.81 10.16
N ASP A 742 16.68 -46.46 9.87
CA ASP A 742 17.99 -45.78 9.76
C ASP A 742 17.99 -44.70 8.68
N HIS A 743 17.37 -45.01 7.55
CA HIS A 743 17.29 -44.10 6.41
C HIS A 743 16.48 -42.84 6.74
N VAL A 744 15.29 -43.01 7.33
CA VAL A 744 14.44 -41.90 7.79
C VAL A 744 15.17 -41.08 8.86
N ILE A 745 15.72 -41.73 9.89
CA ILE A 745 16.41 -41.06 10.98
C ILE A 745 17.66 -40.32 10.48
N GLY A 746 18.42 -40.92 9.55
CA GLY A 746 19.60 -40.32 8.92
C GLY A 746 19.26 -39.02 8.19
N PHE A 747 18.24 -39.02 7.33
CA PHE A 747 17.84 -37.80 6.62
C PHE A 747 17.24 -36.73 7.54
N LEU A 748 16.44 -37.11 8.54
CA LEU A 748 15.94 -36.17 9.54
C LEU A 748 17.08 -35.56 10.36
N ALA A 749 18.10 -36.35 10.70
CA ALA A 749 19.28 -35.89 11.40
C ALA A 749 20.12 -34.93 10.54
N LEU A 750 20.34 -35.24 9.26
CA LEU A 750 21.01 -34.33 8.32
C LEU A 750 20.25 -33.01 8.15
N THR A 751 18.92 -33.06 8.10
CA THR A 751 18.06 -31.87 8.03
C THR A 751 18.19 -31.02 9.31
N ALA A 752 18.14 -31.65 10.48
CA ALA A 752 18.34 -30.96 11.75
C ALA A 752 19.75 -30.33 11.85
N ILE A 753 20.78 -31.00 11.34
CA ILE A 753 22.15 -30.49 11.31
C ILE A 753 22.29 -29.32 10.34
N SER A 754 21.71 -29.42 9.15
CA SER A 754 21.65 -28.33 8.16
C SER A 754 21.02 -27.07 8.77
N LEU A 755 19.84 -27.21 9.38
CA LEU A 755 19.18 -26.11 10.09
C LEU A 755 20.06 -25.57 11.22
N ALA A 756 20.66 -26.45 12.01
CA ALA A 756 21.54 -26.07 13.11
C ALA A 756 22.88 -25.47 12.66
N ALA A 757 23.24 -25.54 11.37
CA ALA A 757 24.43 -24.90 10.82
C ALA A 757 24.31 -23.37 10.74
N ALA A 758 23.09 -22.85 10.62
CA ALA A 758 22.84 -21.42 10.80
C ALA A 758 22.99 -21.05 12.28
N GLU A 759 23.77 -20.02 12.59
CA GLU A 759 24.01 -19.60 13.98
C GLU A 759 22.70 -19.16 14.66
N VAL A 760 21.79 -18.53 13.92
CA VAL A 760 20.46 -18.12 14.40
C VAL A 760 19.56 -19.29 14.83
N ALA A 761 19.80 -20.47 14.28
CA ALA A 761 19.03 -21.68 14.51
C ALA A 761 19.85 -22.80 15.18
N ARG A 762 21.03 -22.44 15.72
CA ARG A 762 21.94 -23.35 16.43
C ARG A 762 21.28 -24.22 17.51
N PRO A 763 20.24 -23.77 18.26
CA PRO A 763 19.53 -24.63 19.21
C PRO A 763 18.82 -25.84 18.58
N LEU A 764 18.51 -25.84 17.28
CA LEU A 764 17.86 -26.95 16.59
C LEU A 764 18.73 -28.23 16.57
N ARG A 765 20.03 -28.14 16.90
CA ARG A 765 20.88 -29.33 17.13
C ARG A 765 20.31 -30.28 18.16
N TYR A 766 19.51 -29.79 19.12
CA TYR A 766 18.89 -30.63 20.14
C TYR A 766 17.81 -31.57 19.59
N LEU A 767 17.34 -31.36 18.36
CA LEU A 767 16.50 -32.34 17.65
C LEU A 767 17.24 -33.66 17.38
N LEU A 768 18.58 -33.66 17.42
CA LEU A 768 19.37 -34.89 17.36
C LEU A 768 19.21 -35.77 18.60
N ILE A 769 18.76 -35.22 19.74
CA ILE A 769 18.51 -36.01 20.96
C ILE A 769 17.38 -37.02 20.75
N PRO A 770 16.14 -36.61 20.40
CA PRO A 770 15.07 -37.57 20.14
C PRO A 770 15.36 -38.48 18.95
N LEU A 771 16.05 -38.00 17.90
CA LEU A 771 16.45 -38.83 16.76
C LEU A 771 17.48 -39.89 17.14
N GLY A 772 18.50 -39.52 17.91
CA GLY A 772 19.49 -40.46 18.43
C GLY A 772 18.88 -41.45 19.42
N ALA A 773 17.94 -41.01 20.26
CA ALA A 773 17.20 -41.89 21.17
C ALA A 773 16.34 -42.90 20.39
N ALA A 774 15.65 -42.46 19.34
CA ALA A 774 14.92 -43.35 18.44
C ALA A 774 15.84 -44.42 17.84
N LEU A 775 17.04 -44.02 17.38
CA LEU A 775 18.03 -44.94 16.82
C LEU A 775 18.59 -45.95 17.85
N VAL A 776 18.68 -45.58 19.13
CA VAL A 776 19.04 -46.52 20.20
C VAL A 776 17.94 -47.57 20.44
N VAL A 777 16.69 -47.21 20.20
CA VAL A 777 15.53 -48.08 20.42
C VAL A 777 15.27 -49.01 19.23
N THR A 778 15.59 -48.61 17.99
CA THR A 778 15.30 -49.41 16.78
C THR A 778 15.80 -50.87 16.84
N PRO A 779 16.98 -51.20 17.39
CA PRO A 779 17.47 -52.59 17.46
C PRO A 779 16.67 -53.52 18.39
N PHE A 780 15.83 -52.96 19.24
CA PHE A 780 14.93 -53.70 20.13
C PHE A 780 13.52 -53.86 19.54
N LEU A 781 13.16 -53.04 18.55
CA LEU A 781 11.86 -53.07 17.88
C LEU A 781 11.89 -53.88 16.59
N PHE A 782 13.03 -53.92 15.90
CA PHE A 782 13.16 -54.56 14.59
C PHE A 782 14.25 -55.63 14.59
N GLU A 783 14.08 -56.64 13.73
CA GLU A 783 15.07 -57.69 13.53
C GLU A 783 16.23 -57.20 12.65
N GLY A 784 17.44 -57.61 13.00
CA GLY A 784 18.64 -57.35 12.19
C GLY A 784 19.90 -57.97 12.79
N GLY A 785 21.02 -57.89 12.05
CA GLY A 785 22.29 -58.50 12.45
C GLY A 785 22.94 -57.81 13.66
N SER A 786 23.66 -58.57 14.50
CA SER A 786 24.23 -58.05 15.76
C SER A 786 25.18 -56.87 15.56
N ALA A 787 25.97 -56.86 14.48
CA ALA A 787 26.86 -55.74 14.15
C ALA A 787 26.09 -54.45 13.84
N HIS A 788 24.98 -54.56 13.09
CA HIS A 788 24.11 -53.45 12.75
C HIS A 788 23.39 -52.90 13.99
N ARG A 789 22.89 -53.79 14.87
CA ARG A 789 22.28 -53.38 16.15
C ARG A 789 23.23 -52.59 17.04
N ILE A 790 24.47 -53.05 17.17
CA ILE A 790 25.51 -52.35 17.94
C ILE A 790 25.83 -50.99 17.30
N ALA A 791 25.94 -50.94 15.97
CA ALA A 791 26.20 -49.70 15.25
C ALA A 791 25.10 -48.65 15.49
N ASN A 792 23.81 -49.03 15.42
CA ASN A 792 22.69 -48.13 15.69
C ASN A 792 22.72 -47.56 17.11
N ILE A 793 22.98 -48.39 18.13
CA ILE A 793 23.09 -47.93 19.52
C ILE A 793 24.25 -46.93 19.66
N LEU A 794 25.43 -47.26 19.12
CA LEU A 794 26.61 -46.40 19.22
C LEU A 794 26.42 -45.07 18.48
N ILE A 795 25.88 -45.11 17.25
CA ILE A 795 25.59 -43.92 16.46
C ILE A 795 24.52 -43.08 17.17
N GLY A 796 23.47 -43.70 17.70
CA GLY A 796 22.40 -42.98 18.41
C GLY A 796 22.90 -42.26 19.66
N LEU A 797 23.71 -42.93 20.48
CA LEU A 797 24.37 -42.32 21.64
C LEU A 797 25.35 -41.21 21.22
N ALA A 798 26.08 -41.40 20.12
CA ALA A 798 27.00 -40.40 19.59
C ALA A 798 26.25 -39.16 19.08
N LEU A 799 25.13 -39.31 18.37
CA LEU A 799 24.29 -38.19 17.93
C LEU A 799 23.76 -37.38 19.11
N ILE A 800 23.31 -38.05 20.18
CA ILE A 800 22.91 -37.39 21.43
C ILE A 800 24.09 -36.61 22.01
N GLY A 801 25.25 -37.27 22.20
CA GLY A 801 26.43 -36.65 22.81
C GLY A 801 26.97 -35.46 22.01
N LEU A 802 27.02 -35.57 20.69
CA LEU A 802 27.52 -34.53 19.78
C LEU A 802 26.58 -33.32 19.65
N SER A 803 25.32 -33.44 20.08
CA SER A 803 24.36 -32.33 20.12
C SER A 803 24.53 -31.40 21.34
N LEU A 804 25.20 -31.86 22.40
CA LEU A 804 25.35 -31.13 23.66
C LEU A 804 26.30 -29.91 23.57
N PRO A 805 27.46 -29.99 22.89
CA PRO A 805 28.35 -28.85 22.73
C PRO A 805 27.64 -27.67 22.06
N ARG A 806 27.80 -26.46 22.62
CA ARG A 806 27.11 -25.26 22.11
C ARG A 806 27.64 -24.77 20.75
N GLY A 807 28.91 -25.05 20.47
CA GLY A 807 29.60 -24.50 19.30
C GLY A 807 29.94 -23.01 19.48
N ASN A 808 30.74 -22.47 18.56
CA ASN A 808 31.09 -21.06 18.54
C ASN A 808 30.08 -20.28 17.70
N ILE A 809 29.62 -19.14 18.22
CA ILE A 809 28.80 -18.16 17.51
C ILE A 809 29.71 -16.96 17.24
N ARG A 810 29.89 -16.60 15.97
CA ARG A 810 30.85 -15.56 15.55
C ARG A 810 30.16 -14.22 15.40
N GLU A 811 28.91 -14.21 14.97
CA GLU A 811 28.17 -13.01 14.62
C GLU A 811 27.22 -12.55 15.75
N HIS A 812 26.70 -11.35 15.60
CA HIS A 812 25.70 -10.76 16.49
C HIS A 812 24.36 -10.60 15.76
N TYR A 813 23.27 -10.89 16.48
CA TYR A 813 21.89 -10.96 15.96
C TYR A 813 20.92 -10.12 16.81
N GLY A 814 21.46 -9.09 17.48
CA GLY A 814 20.73 -8.20 18.37
C GLY A 814 20.11 -8.94 19.56
N ARG A 815 18.80 -8.79 19.76
CA ARG A 815 18.08 -9.42 20.88
C ARG A 815 18.08 -10.96 20.82
N TRP A 816 18.36 -11.54 19.65
CA TRP A 816 18.36 -12.99 19.46
C TRP A 816 19.58 -13.69 20.04
N ASP A 817 20.67 -12.96 20.31
CA ASP A 817 21.90 -13.49 20.93
C ASP A 817 21.61 -14.25 22.24
N ARG A 818 20.57 -13.85 22.98
CA ARG A 818 20.16 -14.49 24.24
C ARG A 818 19.55 -15.88 24.07
N LEU A 819 18.98 -16.17 22.90
CA LEU A 819 18.30 -17.44 22.62
C LEU A 819 19.23 -18.49 22.02
N ILE A 820 20.34 -18.04 21.42
CA ILE A 820 21.30 -18.92 20.74
C ILE A 820 22.53 -19.27 21.59
N ARG A 821 22.84 -18.48 22.63
CA ARG A 821 24.03 -18.63 23.49
C ARG A 821 23.88 -19.58 24.68
#